data_AF-A0A024UCW3-F1
#
_entry.id   AF-A0A024UCW3-F1
#
_cell.length_a   1.000
_cell.length_b   1.000
_cell.length_c   1.000
_cell.angle_alpha   90.00
_cell.angle_beta   90.00
_cell.angle_gamma   90.00
#
_symmetry.space_group_name_H-M   'P 1'
#
loop_
_entity.id
_entity.type
_entity.pdbx_description
1 polymer ?
#
loop_
_entity_poly.entity_id
_entity_poly.type
_entity_poly.pdbx_seq_one_letter_code
_entity_poly.pdbx_strand_id
1 'polypeptide(L)'
;MASTGFAVDDGSRIMQQSVHIHTSTDSASAAVALSAVHSDITSFYSIDKTAEHIQNHGFRRIALQFPDSMLPDSIQVQKHLCTALASRGYPIERIFVLGDTSYGSCCVDEVAGHHLLADCVVHYGRACLSPTSSLPVIYVFGNVPSDAAEIAAGFTTVLASVDASATHVLLYEPCYEHQAAAVAAALRSSYPHLDVLCSTMRTIYHPDTLAAEGEPFTFIGGLTIPLSPSRTFSPSTVLLYVGTESPHLTNILLRAGDTVCVSYDPQTKVARREGTTINRTLNRRYFLVQKAKEAQIIGILMGTLGVANCLNVVQKLQTLIAKSGRKSYTFVVGKINVPKLSNFAEIDVFCLVACAENSLLDNAEFFKPIVTPYELHLALTHGDSEWSGQYKADFQEVLPSLVAAADDMEDEGSPDEPYFSLVTGKYHQNQRHGTAADCGEGDDMEGTSSTALVSKAGTQQLTTYRSEAGEFLATREYRGLEPPSFIALAFQNFSLPPGDFILLRQLALGTLSPLQLPPVRLDSMSYRGSFVAPPLSTTSVSIELYTNSSSDAATPPTGRNVVKPCRGEFEIIGYNTHLEGGNGKESVCGTDESIEVACFNDINPIHRFMYLRSGAIARLIIQRGQSLFGCTGWLIGTQGHLVTNNHCIQDAADAANTRIEFLAQATLCPDITTSSGMCDRQMACPGEIYSNATKEFVTTSVDLDYTLIRLDPSVVGRYGMLKLRAFASVVGEPVYSVTHPLAWGKRMQYKKNGSLAAVVAMGKTELQYMLDTRKMSSGSPILSLQDHSVVALHHAGLENCPNFGVRSDIIVKDLRAKKLLPDNSTIDG
;
A
#
# COMPACT_ATOMS: atom_id res chain seq x y z
N MET A 1 27.12 -16.27 13.10
CA MET A 1 25.78 -15.92 12.56
C MET A 1 25.07 -15.12 13.63
N ALA A 2 25.14 -13.79 13.55
CA ALA A 2 24.48 -12.89 14.49
C ALA A 2 23.39 -12.16 13.70
N SER A 3 22.15 -12.34 14.12
CA SER A 3 20.98 -11.64 13.61
C SER A 3 21.19 -10.14 13.86
N THR A 4 21.39 -9.38 12.79
CA THR A 4 21.28 -7.92 12.82
C THR A 4 19.81 -7.60 13.07
N GLY A 5 19.52 -7.02 14.24
CA GLY A 5 18.17 -6.74 14.75
C GLY A 5 17.39 -5.70 13.97
N PHE A 6 17.12 -5.94 12.69
CA PHE A 6 16.10 -5.26 11.91
C PHE A 6 14.80 -6.09 12.01
N ALA A 7 14.15 -6.04 13.16
CA ALA A 7 12.74 -6.42 13.23
C ALA A 7 11.93 -5.25 12.68
N VAL A 8 11.73 -5.23 11.36
CA VAL A 8 10.70 -4.39 10.74
C VAL A 8 9.38 -5.12 10.99
N ASP A 9 8.59 -4.62 11.94
CA ASP A 9 7.18 -5.01 12.05
C ASP A 9 6.48 -4.50 10.78
N ASP A 10 6.04 -5.44 9.94
CA ASP A 10 5.43 -5.19 8.62
C ASP A 10 3.97 -4.75 8.72
N GLY A 11 3.51 -4.40 9.93
CA GLY A 11 2.12 -4.03 10.22
C GLY A 11 1.17 -5.23 10.29
N SER A 12 1.65 -6.46 10.09
CA SER A 12 0.83 -7.67 10.21
C SER A 12 0.28 -7.86 11.63
N ARG A 13 0.99 -7.36 12.65
CA ARG A 13 0.56 -7.41 14.06
C ARG A 13 -0.60 -6.48 14.38
N ILE A 14 -0.74 -5.35 13.67
CA ILE A 14 -1.90 -4.44 13.82
C ILE A 14 -3.13 -5.04 13.13
N MET A 15 -2.95 -5.82 12.05
CA MET A 15 -4.04 -6.49 11.33
C MET A 15 -4.69 -7.66 12.08
N GLN A 16 -4.12 -8.07 13.22
CA GLN A 16 -4.71 -9.05 14.14
C GLN A 16 -5.33 -8.41 15.40
N GLN A 17 -5.64 -7.11 15.39
CA GLN A 17 -6.30 -6.47 16.53
C GLN A 17 -7.76 -6.93 16.66
N SER A 18 -7.98 -7.89 17.55
CA SER A 18 -9.26 -8.09 18.22
C SER A 18 -9.69 -6.79 18.89
N VAL A 19 -10.81 -6.19 18.49
CA VAL A 19 -11.46 -5.15 19.29
C VAL A 19 -12.17 -5.86 20.44
N HIS A 20 -11.41 -6.19 21.48
CA HIS A 20 -11.98 -6.59 22.74
C HIS A 20 -12.18 -5.35 23.60
N ILE A 21 -13.44 -5.04 23.90
CA ILE A 21 -13.77 -4.18 25.03
C ILE A 21 -13.53 -5.01 26.30
N HIS A 22 -12.27 -5.09 26.76
CA HIS A 22 -11.95 -5.74 28.02
C HIS A 22 -12.06 -4.75 29.18
N THR A 23 -13.05 -5.00 30.03
CA THR A 23 -13.01 -4.59 31.43
C THR A 23 -11.92 -5.39 32.14
N SER A 24 -11.17 -4.69 33.00
CA SER A 24 -10.06 -5.15 33.85
C SER A 24 -10.04 -6.63 34.27
N THR A 25 -8.82 -7.18 34.31
CA THR A 25 -8.31 -8.45 34.89
C THR A 25 -8.36 -9.71 34.02
N ASP A 26 -7.28 -10.00 33.30
CA ASP A 26 -6.32 -11.09 33.65
C ASP A 26 -5.20 -11.22 32.60
N SER A 27 -4.06 -11.76 33.03
CA SER A 27 -2.72 -11.63 32.47
C SER A 27 -2.23 -12.76 31.56
N ALA A 28 -1.26 -12.38 30.70
CA ALA A 28 -0.04 -13.09 30.28
C ALA A 28 -0.06 -14.05 29.06
N SER A 29 0.59 -13.65 27.96
CA SER A 29 1.90 -14.22 27.54
C SER A 29 2.54 -13.50 26.34
N ALA A 30 3.85 -13.22 26.47
CA ALA A 30 4.88 -13.08 25.41
C ALA A 30 4.93 -11.82 24.52
N ALA A 31 5.42 -10.69 25.08
CA ALA A 31 6.29 -9.73 24.37
C ALA A 31 7.19 -8.99 25.39
N VAL A 32 8.49 -9.32 25.38
CA VAL A 32 9.60 -8.58 26.02
C VAL A 32 10.05 -7.55 24.96
N ALA A 33 10.18 -6.23 25.14
CA ALA A 33 10.56 -5.38 26.27
C ALA A 33 9.98 -3.94 26.10
N LEU A 34 10.07 -3.13 27.18
CA LEU A 34 9.80 -1.67 27.28
C LEU A 34 8.34 -1.19 27.47
N SER A 35 7.46 -2.00 28.07
CA SER A 35 6.19 -1.48 28.63
C SER A 35 6.35 -1.13 30.12
N ALA A 36 5.74 -0.02 30.51
CA ALA A 36 5.72 0.62 31.83
C ALA A 36 5.23 -0.27 32.98
N VAL A 37 6.00 -1.27 33.41
CA VAL A 37 5.57 -2.17 34.50
C VAL A 37 5.84 -1.61 35.91
N HIS A 38 6.57 -0.50 36.09
CA HIS A 38 6.80 0.04 37.44
C HIS A 38 6.86 1.58 37.61
N SER A 39 6.66 2.38 36.56
CA SER A 39 6.66 3.85 36.66
C SER A 39 5.26 4.44 36.53
N ASP A 40 4.99 5.50 37.28
CA ASP A 40 3.78 6.31 37.13
C ASP A 40 3.76 6.87 35.69
N ILE A 41 2.71 6.52 34.93
CA ILE A 41 2.54 6.92 33.51
C ILE A 41 2.67 8.44 33.33
N THR A 42 2.26 9.22 34.34
CA THR A 42 2.34 10.68 34.30
C THR A 42 3.79 11.18 34.30
N SER A 43 4.65 10.52 35.07
CA SER A 43 6.08 10.84 35.18
C SER A 43 6.87 10.39 33.95
N PHE A 44 6.56 9.21 33.41
CA PHE A 44 7.22 8.66 32.23
C PHE A 44 6.96 9.53 30.99
N TYR A 45 5.71 9.93 30.78
CA TYR A 45 5.30 10.78 29.66
C TYR A 45 5.34 12.29 29.97
N SER A 46 5.93 12.71 31.10
CA SER A 46 6.10 14.12 31.47
C SER A 46 4.83 14.98 31.29
N ILE A 47 3.65 14.45 31.66
CA ILE A 47 2.34 15.03 31.32
C ILE A 47 2.22 16.48 31.79
N ASP A 48 2.70 16.79 33.00
CA ASP A 48 2.64 18.14 33.55
C ASP A 48 3.49 19.16 32.77
N LYS A 49 4.67 18.77 32.32
CA LYS A 49 5.54 19.62 31.49
C LYS A 49 4.90 19.84 30.11
N THR A 50 4.33 18.79 29.52
CA THR A 50 3.61 18.91 28.24
C THR A 50 2.42 19.87 28.37
N ALA A 51 1.64 19.77 29.45
CA ALA A 51 0.52 20.68 29.72
C ALA A 51 0.98 22.14 29.88
N GLU A 52 2.10 22.36 30.59
CA GLU A 52 2.71 23.69 30.72
C GLU A 52 3.15 24.26 29.36
N HIS A 53 3.82 23.46 28.52
CA HIS A 53 4.23 23.91 27.19
C HIS A 53 3.03 24.26 26.30
N ILE A 54 1.96 23.47 26.33
CA ILE A 54 0.72 23.73 25.60
C ILE A 54 0.10 25.07 26.03
N GLN A 55 0.01 25.30 27.34
CA GLN A 55 -0.55 26.51 27.90
C GLN A 55 0.28 27.76 27.54
N ASN A 56 1.60 27.67 27.70
CA ASN A 56 2.51 28.80 27.47
C ASN A 56 2.53 29.26 26.00
N HIS A 57 2.29 28.35 25.05
CA HIS A 57 2.29 28.65 23.62
C HIS A 57 0.89 28.85 23.03
N GLY A 58 -0.17 28.71 23.83
CA GLY A 58 -1.53 28.98 23.38
C GLY A 58 -2.11 27.96 22.40
N PHE A 59 -1.60 26.73 22.36
CA PHE A 59 -2.09 25.67 21.47
C PHE A 59 -3.46 25.14 21.91
N ARG A 60 -4.41 24.93 20.99
CA ARG A 60 -5.79 24.51 21.31
C ARG A 60 -6.21 23.21 20.62
N ARG A 61 -5.63 22.91 19.47
CA ARG A 61 -5.82 21.66 18.70
C ARG A 61 -4.49 20.92 18.67
N ILE A 62 -4.44 19.75 19.30
CA ILE A 62 -3.17 19.05 19.56
C ILE A 62 -3.22 17.67 18.90
N ALA A 63 -2.18 17.31 18.15
CA ALA A 63 -2.01 15.95 17.63
C ALA A 63 -0.98 15.19 18.48
N LEU A 64 -1.35 14.02 19.01
CA LEU A 64 -0.46 13.14 19.76
C LEU A 64 0.05 12.04 18.84
N GLN A 65 1.36 11.96 18.67
CA GLN A 65 2.02 10.95 17.85
C GLN A 65 2.78 9.97 18.74
N PHE A 66 2.47 8.68 18.61
CA PHE A 66 3.14 7.61 19.34
C PHE A 66 3.83 6.66 18.36
N PRO A 67 4.98 6.06 18.75
CA PRO A 67 5.48 4.88 18.07
C PRO A 67 4.55 3.69 18.34
N ASP A 68 4.56 2.71 17.45
CA ASP A 68 3.68 1.53 17.52
C ASP A 68 3.77 0.80 18.88
N SER A 69 4.96 0.78 19.51
CA SER A 69 5.18 0.18 20.83
C SER A 69 4.53 0.93 22.01
N MET A 70 4.27 2.24 21.86
CA MET A 70 3.67 3.10 22.89
C MET A 70 2.24 3.52 22.56
N LEU A 71 1.73 3.16 21.38
CA LEU A 71 0.36 3.44 20.96
C LEU A 71 -0.70 2.87 21.92
N PRO A 72 -0.52 1.70 22.59
CA PRO A 72 -1.47 1.21 23.59
C PRO A 72 -1.70 2.18 24.77
N ASP A 73 -0.72 3.00 25.12
CA ASP A 73 -0.79 3.93 26.24
C ASP A 73 -1.47 5.26 25.87
N SER A 74 -1.73 5.49 24.57
CA SER A 74 -2.24 6.75 24.02
C SER A 74 -3.53 7.23 24.68
N ILE A 75 -4.48 6.33 24.96
CA ILE A 75 -5.77 6.68 25.59
C ILE A 75 -5.56 7.18 27.02
N GLN A 76 -4.66 6.53 27.78
CA GLN A 76 -4.37 6.94 29.15
C GLN A 76 -3.65 8.28 29.17
N VAL A 77 -2.63 8.45 28.33
CA VAL A 77 -1.88 9.69 28.16
C VAL A 77 -2.80 10.85 27.78
N GLN A 78 -3.69 10.65 26.80
CA GLN A 78 -4.69 11.66 26.39
C GLN A 78 -5.58 12.07 27.56
N LYS A 79 -6.09 11.10 28.35
CA LYS A 79 -6.96 11.37 29.50
C LYS A 79 -6.23 12.15 30.61
N HIS A 80 -5.01 11.75 30.94
CA HIS A 80 -4.19 12.44 31.93
C HIS A 80 -3.84 13.86 31.49
N LEU A 81 -3.51 14.07 30.21
CA LEU A 81 -3.25 15.38 29.64
C LEU A 81 -4.48 16.29 29.67
N CYS A 82 -5.66 15.77 29.32
CA CYS A 82 -6.93 16.50 29.44
C CYS A 82 -7.18 16.94 30.88
N THR A 83 -6.94 16.05 31.85
CA THR A 83 -7.14 16.34 33.28
C THR A 83 -6.16 17.42 33.75
N ALA A 84 -4.89 17.33 33.34
CA ALA A 84 -3.83 18.28 33.70
C ALA A 84 -4.07 19.68 33.11
N LEU A 85 -4.66 19.78 31.92
CA LEU A 85 -5.00 21.06 31.30
C LEU A 85 -6.30 21.65 31.88
N ALA A 86 -7.28 20.80 32.20
CA ALA A 86 -8.50 21.21 32.88
C ALA A 86 -8.21 21.77 34.29
N SER A 87 -7.31 21.14 35.06
CA SER A 87 -6.90 21.64 36.38
C SER A 87 -6.19 23.00 36.31
N ARG A 88 -5.56 23.31 35.18
CA ARG A 88 -4.92 24.61 34.89
C ARG A 88 -5.91 25.65 34.33
N GLY A 89 -7.19 25.28 34.14
CA GLY A 89 -8.22 26.16 33.59
C GLY A 89 -8.01 26.53 32.12
N TYR A 90 -7.24 25.73 31.37
CA TYR A 90 -6.87 26.04 30.00
C TYR A 90 -7.87 25.44 28.98
N PRO A 91 -8.48 26.25 28.09
CA PRO A 91 -9.50 25.77 27.16
C PRO A 91 -8.89 25.07 25.94
N ILE A 92 -9.14 23.77 25.81
CA ILE A 92 -8.77 22.94 24.64
C ILE A 92 -9.97 22.78 23.72
N GLU A 93 -9.74 22.83 22.40
CA GLU A 93 -10.76 22.51 21.41
C GLU A 93 -10.82 21.01 21.15
N ARG A 94 -9.69 20.39 20.76
CA ARG A 94 -9.57 18.94 20.53
C ARG A 94 -8.15 18.42 20.74
N ILE A 95 -8.04 17.16 21.16
CA ILE A 95 -6.80 16.38 21.15
C ILE A 95 -7.02 15.14 20.27
N PHE A 96 -6.18 14.98 19.26
CA PHE A 96 -6.20 13.86 18.33
C PHE A 96 -5.09 12.86 18.68
N VAL A 97 -5.33 11.57 18.47
CA VAL A 97 -4.29 10.55 18.51
C VAL A 97 -4.03 10.11 17.07
N LEU A 98 -2.78 10.21 16.62
CA LEU A 98 -2.36 9.73 15.31
C LEU A 98 -2.18 8.22 15.39
N GLY A 99 -2.96 7.48 14.58
CA GLY A 99 -3.01 6.02 14.62
C GLY A 99 -1.93 5.31 13.81
N ASP A 100 -1.15 6.03 13.00
CA ASP A 100 -0.07 5.47 12.18
C ASP A 100 1.12 6.43 12.11
N THR A 101 2.29 5.88 11.81
CA THR A 101 3.53 6.60 11.51
C THR A 101 3.80 6.50 10.01
N SER A 102 3.56 7.58 9.25
CA SER A 102 3.59 7.54 7.78
C SER A 102 4.95 7.18 7.16
N TYR A 103 6.05 7.54 7.84
CA TYR A 103 7.42 7.47 7.29
C TYR A 103 8.36 6.66 8.17
N GLY A 104 8.38 6.96 9.47
CA GLY A 104 9.14 6.25 10.49
C GLY A 104 8.75 6.75 11.88
N SER A 105 8.91 5.90 12.90
CA SER A 105 8.48 6.21 14.26
C SER A 105 9.23 7.37 14.90
N CYS A 106 10.45 7.68 14.44
CA CYS A 106 11.26 8.79 14.93
C CYS A 106 10.98 10.14 14.26
N CYS A 107 10.25 10.16 13.13
CA CYS A 107 9.94 11.37 12.39
C CYS A 107 8.61 11.95 12.83
N VAL A 108 8.51 13.28 12.84
CA VAL A 108 7.24 13.98 13.09
C VAL A 108 6.35 13.91 11.85
N ASP A 109 5.09 13.55 12.04
CA ASP A 109 4.10 13.53 10.95
C ASP A 109 3.35 14.87 10.83
N GLU A 110 3.99 15.82 10.15
CA GLU A 110 3.37 17.13 9.88
C GLU A 110 2.15 17.03 8.95
N VAL A 111 2.13 16.07 8.03
CA VAL A 111 1.07 15.94 7.01
C VAL A 111 -0.24 15.55 7.68
N ALA A 112 -0.20 14.55 8.56
CA ALA A 112 -1.37 14.17 9.37
C ALA A 112 -1.80 15.31 10.31
N GLY A 113 -0.83 16.01 10.92
CA GLY A 113 -1.10 17.19 11.74
C GLY A 113 -1.87 18.28 10.99
N HIS A 114 -1.45 18.59 9.75
CA HIS A 114 -2.11 19.59 8.90
C HIS A 114 -3.53 19.19 8.48
N HIS A 115 -3.74 17.92 8.11
CA HIS A 115 -5.08 17.43 7.77
C HIS A 115 -6.07 17.54 8.93
N LEU A 116 -5.57 17.51 10.17
CA LEU A 116 -6.37 17.68 11.39
C LEU A 116 -6.45 19.15 11.86
N LEU A 117 -5.81 20.07 11.13
CA LEU A 117 -5.66 21.48 11.52
C LEU A 117 -5.11 21.62 12.95
N ALA A 118 -4.14 20.77 13.33
CA ALA A 118 -3.50 20.83 14.62
C ALA A 118 -2.58 22.06 14.72
N ASP A 119 -2.55 22.71 15.87
CA ASP A 119 -1.68 23.85 16.16
C ASP A 119 -0.27 23.37 16.55
N CYS A 120 -0.15 22.15 17.11
CA CYS A 120 1.12 21.52 17.43
C CYS A 120 1.04 19.98 17.41
N VAL A 121 2.19 19.34 17.24
CA VAL A 121 2.34 17.89 17.42
C VAL A 121 3.10 17.59 18.71
N VAL A 122 2.58 16.70 19.55
CA VAL A 122 3.32 16.12 20.67
C VAL A 122 3.85 14.76 20.21
N HIS A 123 5.16 14.65 20.07
CA HIS A 123 5.83 13.46 19.58
C HIS A 123 6.43 12.67 20.75
N TYR A 124 5.93 11.46 20.96
CA TYR A 124 6.34 10.58 22.05
C TYR A 124 7.41 9.58 21.61
N GLY A 125 8.30 9.20 22.53
CA GLY A 125 9.33 8.19 22.31
C GLY A 125 10.58 8.73 21.61
N ARG A 126 11.33 7.86 20.94
CA ARG A 126 12.56 8.24 20.23
C ARG A 126 12.22 9.18 19.08
N ALA A 127 12.90 10.32 19.01
CA ALA A 127 12.76 11.28 17.92
C ALA A 127 14.10 11.55 17.24
N CYS A 128 14.09 11.68 15.92
CA CYS A 128 15.29 12.05 15.15
C CYS A 128 15.61 13.55 15.22
N LEU A 129 14.70 14.35 15.79
CA LEU A 129 14.83 15.80 16.02
C LEU A 129 15.17 16.59 14.75
N SER A 130 14.83 16.03 13.60
CA SER A 130 14.95 16.73 12.33
C SER A 130 14.02 17.95 12.31
N PRO A 131 14.48 19.11 11.82
CA PRO A 131 13.68 20.33 11.83
C PRO A 131 12.39 20.15 11.03
N THR A 132 11.27 20.53 11.60
CA THR A 132 9.97 20.49 10.94
C THR A 132 9.78 21.72 10.05
N SER A 133 8.94 21.61 9.01
CA SER A 133 8.79 22.67 8.02
C SER A 133 7.82 23.77 8.45
N SER A 134 6.84 23.45 9.31
CA SER A 134 5.65 24.29 9.47
C SER A 134 4.91 24.16 10.80
N LEU A 135 4.91 22.98 11.43
CA LEU A 135 4.23 22.78 12.71
C LEU A 135 5.21 22.80 13.89
N PRO A 136 4.89 23.50 14.98
CA PRO A 136 5.56 23.35 16.26
C PRO A 136 5.47 21.92 16.81
N VAL A 137 6.54 21.47 17.46
CA VAL A 137 6.63 20.13 18.03
C VAL A 137 7.08 20.17 19.47
N ILE A 138 6.37 19.42 20.33
CA ILE A 138 6.79 19.12 21.69
C ILE A 138 7.28 17.68 21.71
N TYR A 139 8.54 17.47 22.11
CA TYR A 139 9.14 16.15 22.19
C TYR A 139 9.06 15.60 23.62
N VAL A 140 8.62 14.35 23.74
CA VAL A 140 8.52 13.63 25.01
C VAL A 140 9.17 12.27 24.85
N PHE A 141 10.42 12.13 25.30
CA PHE A 141 11.24 10.96 24.97
C PHE A 141 10.97 9.70 25.79
N GLY A 142 10.19 9.81 26.88
CA GLY A 142 9.97 8.73 27.83
C GLY A 142 11.09 8.65 28.88
N ASN A 143 10.80 9.07 30.12
CA ASN A 143 11.79 9.17 31.18
C ASN A 143 12.12 7.78 31.74
N VAL A 144 13.13 7.12 31.17
CA VAL A 144 13.59 5.81 31.64
C VAL A 144 14.27 5.97 33.00
N PRO A 145 13.84 5.25 34.06
CA PRO A 145 14.47 5.34 35.36
C PRO A 145 15.96 4.96 35.30
N SER A 146 16.83 5.83 35.77
CA SER A 146 18.28 5.56 35.85
C SER A 146 18.94 6.36 36.99
N ASP A 147 20.06 5.85 37.49
CA ASP A 147 20.86 6.49 38.53
C ASP A 147 22.11 7.14 37.92
N ALA A 148 22.22 8.47 38.05
CA ALA A 148 23.32 9.25 37.53
C ALA A 148 24.70 8.86 38.11
N ALA A 149 24.75 8.46 39.39
CA ALA A 149 25.98 8.05 40.04
C ALA A 149 26.46 6.68 39.52
N GLU A 150 25.51 5.76 39.29
CA GLU A 150 25.80 4.45 38.70
C GLU A 150 26.32 4.59 37.26
N ILE A 151 25.70 5.45 36.46
CA ILE A 151 26.16 5.75 35.09
C ILE A 151 27.59 6.30 35.10
N ALA A 152 27.89 7.26 35.97
CA ALA A 152 29.23 7.83 36.09
C ALA A 152 30.28 6.79 36.50
N ALA A 153 29.95 5.90 37.44
CA ALA A 153 30.81 4.79 37.85
C ALA A 153 30.99 3.73 36.73
N GLY A 154 29.98 3.54 35.88
CA GLY A 154 30.05 2.64 34.74
C GLY A 154 31.17 2.97 33.75
N PHE A 155 31.53 4.25 33.63
CA PHE A 155 32.61 4.69 32.74
C PHE A 155 34.03 4.48 33.31
N THR A 156 34.19 4.10 34.59
CA THR A 156 35.51 4.03 35.25
C THR A 156 36.52 3.17 34.49
N THR A 157 36.12 1.97 34.07
CA THR A 157 37.03 1.02 33.41
C THR A 157 37.51 1.52 32.05
N VAL A 158 36.66 2.25 31.32
CA VAL A 158 37.00 2.71 29.96
C VAL A 158 37.73 4.04 29.99
N LEU A 159 37.36 4.96 30.89
CA LEU A 159 38.06 6.25 31.06
C LEU A 159 39.53 6.05 31.46
N ALA A 160 39.88 4.96 32.17
CA ALA A 160 41.27 4.62 32.47
C ALA A 160 42.14 4.34 31.23
N SER A 161 41.52 4.04 30.08
CA SER A 161 42.20 3.74 28.81
C SER A 161 42.25 4.94 27.84
N VAL A 162 41.72 6.09 28.26
CA VAL A 162 41.53 7.29 27.44
C VAL A 162 42.49 8.39 27.91
N ASP A 163 42.90 9.27 27.00
CA ASP A 163 43.77 10.40 27.32
C ASP A 163 43.06 11.40 28.24
N ALA A 164 43.60 11.61 29.44
CA ALA A 164 43.06 12.53 30.43
C ALA A 164 43.14 14.01 30.00
N SER A 165 43.97 14.34 28.99
CA SER A 165 44.10 15.70 28.45
C SER A 165 43.07 16.07 27.38
N ALA A 166 42.26 15.11 26.94
CA ALA A 166 41.23 15.32 25.93
C ALA A 166 39.97 16.01 26.52
N THR A 167 39.24 16.73 25.68
CA THR A 167 37.90 17.24 26.02
C THR A 167 36.89 16.09 25.92
N HIS A 168 36.09 15.86 26.96
CA HIS A 168 35.13 14.78 27.03
C HIS A 168 33.71 15.33 26.80
N VAL A 169 33.01 14.83 25.79
CA VAL A 169 31.65 15.28 25.45
C VAL A 169 30.64 14.19 25.78
N LEU A 170 29.73 14.48 26.71
CA LEU A 170 28.63 13.61 27.07
C LEU A 170 27.48 13.73 26.06
N LEU A 171 27.22 12.64 25.36
CA LEU A 171 26.08 12.37 24.49
C LEU A 171 25.18 11.32 25.15
N TYR A 172 23.90 11.31 24.80
CA TYR A 172 22.93 10.39 25.39
C TYR A 172 21.78 10.11 24.43
N GLU A 173 21.14 8.96 24.63
CA GLU A 173 19.89 8.62 23.96
C GLU A 173 18.75 9.53 24.46
N PRO A 174 17.76 9.90 23.60
CA PRO A 174 16.72 10.86 23.99
C PRO A 174 15.99 10.55 25.31
N CYS A 175 15.76 9.28 25.63
CA CYS A 175 15.09 8.87 26.86
C CYS A 175 15.84 9.23 28.16
N TYR A 176 17.14 9.52 28.08
CA TYR A 176 17.99 9.94 29.21
C TYR A 176 18.18 11.45 29.30
N GLU A 177 17.53 12.25 28.46
CA GLU A 177 17.60 13.73 28.50
C GLU A 177 17.37 14.28 29.91
N HIS A 178 16.35 13.76 30.60
CA HIS A 178 15.99 14.18 31.95
C HIS A 178 17.08 13.97 33.02
N GLN A 179 18.07 13.10 32.77
CA GLN A 179 19.20 12.81 33.67
C GLN A 179 20.54 13.38 33.17
N ALA A 180 20.61 13.90 31.95
CA ALA A 180 21.88 14.29 31.32
C ALA A 180 22.69 15.28 32.16
N ALA A 181 22.04 16.29 32.73
CA ALA A 181 22.69 17.28 33.59
C ALA A 181 23.21 16.67 34.90
N ALA A 182 22.46 15.73 35.49
CA ALA A 182 22.86 15.03 36.71
C ALA A 182 24.04 14.08 36.46
N VAL A 183 24.03 13.35 35.34
CA VAL A 183 25.14 12.48 34.92
C VAL A 183 26.41 13.30 34.67
N ALA A 184 26.30 14.45 33.97
CA ALA A 184 27.44 15.33 33.76
C ALA A 184 28.03 15.86 35.07
N ALA A 185 27.18 16.22 36.05
CA ALA A 185 27.63 16.64 37.37
C ALA A 185 28.32 15.48 38.14
N ALA A 186 27.77 14.27 38.08
CA ALA A 186 28.35 13.09 38.70
C ALA A 186 29.72 12.72 38.09
N LEU A 187 29.87 12.84 36.77
CA LEU A 187 31.14 12.64 36.07
C LEU A 187 32.19 13.68 36.49
N ARG A 188 31.83 14.96 36.56
CA ARG A 188 32.74 16.03 37.04
C ARG A 188 33.15 15.83 38.49
N SER A 189 32.25 15.33 39.34
CA SER A 189 32.57 15.02 40.74
C SER A 189 33.48 13.82 40.89
N SER A 190 33.28 12.78 40.07
CA SER A 190 34.06 11.54 40.13
C SER A 190 35.43 11.68 39.48
N TYR A 191 35.55 12.57 38.48
CA TYR A 191 36.77 12.82 37.71
C TYR A 191 37.06 14.32 37.57
N PRO A 192 37.57 14.98 38.64
CA PRO A 192 37.78 16.44 38.63
C PRO A 192 38.85 16.92 37.63
N HIS A 193 39.68 15.99 37.15
CA HIS A 193 40.76 16.25 36.21
C HIS A 193 40.32 16.22 34.75
N LEU A 194 39.10 15.74 34.45
CA LEU A 194 38.56 15.66 33.09
C LEU A 194 37.72 16.90 32.77
N ASP A 195 37.94 17.48 31.59
CA ASP A 195 37.09 18.54 31.04
C ASP A 195 35.83 17.92 30.42
N VAL A 196 34.72 17.87 31.17
CA VAL A 196 33.45 17.25 30.75
C VAL A 196 32.44 18.31 30.30
N LEU A 197 32.13 18.30 29.01
CA LEU A 197 31.05 19.06 28.38
C LEU A 197 29.79 18.21 28.22
N CYS A 198 28.63 18.80 28.46
CA CYS A 198 27.34 18.13 28.32
C CYS A 198 26.62 18.66 27.08
N SER A 199 26.17 17.75 26.22
CA SER A 199 25.30 18.11 25.09
C SER A 199 23.87 18.37 25.56
N THR A 200 23.12 19.14 24.78
CA THR A 200 21.74 19.51 25.11
C THR A 200 20.78 19.09 24.00
N MET A 201 19.62 18.56 24.38
CA MET A 201 18.56 18.16 23.46
C MET A 201 17.41 19.16 23.56
N ARG A 202 16.77 19.47 22.42
CA ARG A 202 15.60 20.35 22.42
C ARG A 202 14.34 19.54 22.73
N THR A 203 13.56 20.01 23.71
CA THR A 203 12.26 19.43 24.07
C THR A 203 11.09 20.13 23.37
N ILE A 204 11.34 21.30 22.77
CA ILE A 204 10.38 22.02 21.93
C ILE A 204 11.10 22.57 20.69
N TYR A 205 10.42 22.48 19.55
CA TYR A 205 10.87 23.05 18.29
C TYR A 205 9.76 23.91 17.68
N HIS A 206 10.12 25.12 17.25
CA HIS A 206 9.25 25.99 16.48
C HIS A 206 9.96 26.36 15.17
N PRO A 207 9.30 26.21 14.01
CA PRO A 207 9.90 26.47 12.71
C PRO A 207 10.32 27.94 12.52
N ASP A 208 9.63 28.88 13.18
CA ASP A 208 9.90 30.32 13.10
C ASP A 208 11.05 30.79 13.99
N THR A 209 11.66 29.90 14.78
CA THR A 209 12.79 30.28 15.64
C THR A 209 14.04 30.46 14.79
N LEU A 210 14.39 31.71 14.50
CA LEU A 210 15.69 32.04 13.90
C LEU A 210 16.80 31.43 14.76
N ALA A 211 17.73 30.71 14.13
CA ALA A 211 18.92 30.23 14.80
C ALA A 211 19.63 31.44 15.43
N ALA A 212 19.79 31.43 16.75
CA ALA A 212 20.47 32.51 17.44
C ALA A 212 21.88 32.67 16.86
N GLU A 213 22.21 33.85 16.33
CA GLU A 213 23.57 34.19 15.92
C GLU A 213 24.46 34.19 17.18
N GLY A 214 25.24 33.13 17.34
CA GLY A 214 26.09 32.89 18.51
C GLY A 214 27.15 31.84 18.22
N GLU A 215 28.05 31.64 19.19
CA GLU A 215 29.23 30.76 19.16
C GLU A 215 29.05 29.45 18.38
N PRO A 216 30.09 28.96 17.66
CA PRO A 216 29.98 27.80 16.79
C PRO A 216 29.59 26.53 17.58
N PHE A 217 28.45 25.94 17.23
CA PHE A 217 27.94 24.70 17.79
C PHE A 217 27.89 23.58 16.75
N THR A 218 27.87 22.32 17.21
CA THR A 218 27.72 21.12 16.37
C THR A 218 26.40 20.46 16.71
N PHE A 219 25.59 20.19 15.68
CA PHE A 219 24.36 19.43 15.82
C PHE A 219 24.57 17.99 15.34
N ILE A 220 24.26 17.00 16.18
CA ILE A 220 24.42 15.59 15.83
C ILE A 220 23.39 14.74 16.58
N GLY A 221 22.61 13.92 15.87
CA GLY A 221 21.59 13.05 16.49
C GLY A 221 20.53 13.82 17.30
N GLY A 222 20.24 15.08 16.98
CA GLY A 222 19.34 15.90 17.81
C GLY A 222 19.99 16.57 19.02
N LEU A 223 21.28 16.30 19.27
CA LEU A 223 22.07 16.90 20.34
C LEU A 223 22.82 18.13 19.82
N THR A 224 22.79 19.21 20.62
CA THR A 224 23.59 20.41 20.39
C THR A 224 24.82 20.38 21.31
N ILE A 225 25.99 20.39 20.69
CA ILE A 225 27.30 20.43 21.36
C ILE A 225 27.85 21.86 21.23
N PRO A 226 28.28 22.50 22.32
CA PRO A 226 28.83 23.87 22.30
C PRO A 226 30.29 23.91 21.81
N LEU A 227 30.56 23.27 20.67
CA LEU A 227 31.86 23.21 20.01
C LEU A 227 31.65 23.23 18.48
N SER A 228 32.61 23.77 17.73
CA SER A 228 32.61 23.69 16.27
C SER A 228 32.79 22.24 15.78
N PRO A 229 32.33 21.88 14.56
CA PRO A 229 32.50 20.53 14.03
C PRO A 229 33.96 20.08 13.97
N SER A 230 34.88 20.99 13.60
CA SER A 230 36.31 20.73 13.54
C SER A 230 36.97 20.42 14.89
N ARG A 231 36.41 20.94 15.99
CA ARG A 231 36.88 20.63 17.35
C ARG A 231 36.16 19.44 17.96
N THR A 232 34.90 19.22 17.58
CA THR A 232 34.10 18.09 18.06
C THR A 232 34.65 16.78 17.50
N PHE A 233 34.96 16.74 16.21
CA PHE A 233 35.50 15.56 15.53
C PHE A 233 37.02 15.67 15.34
N SER A 234 37.74 15.74 16.47
CA SER A 234 39.19 15.81 16.49
C SER A 234 39.78 14.69 17.36
N PRO A 235 41.04 14.29 17.14
CA PRO A 235 41.70 13.29 18.00
C PRO A 235 41.89 13.76 19.45
N SER A 236 41.69 15.06 19.73
CA SER A 236 41.76 15.65 21.08
C SER A 236 40.42 15.61 21.83
N THR A 237 39.39 15.02 21.24
CA THR A 237 38.03 14.96 21.81
C THR A 237 37.58 13.51 21.96
N VAL A 238 36.91 13.21 23.06
CA VAL A 238 36.37 11.88 23.36
C VAL A 238 34.87 11.99 23.56
N LEU A 239 34.11 11.19 22.81
CA LEU A 239 32.66 11.13 22.92
C LEU A 239 32.27 10.06 23.94
N LEU A 240 31.50 10.45 24.96
CA LEU A 240 30.92 9.55 25.96
C LEU A 240 29.43 9.42 25.67
N TYR A 241 28.96 8.24 25.29
CA TYR A 241 27.55 8.02 24.93
C TYR A 241 26.83 7.19 26.00
N VAL A 242 25.69 7.68 26.48
CA VAL A 242 24.81 6.93 27.39
C VAL A 242 23.59 6.40 26.64
N GLY A 243 23.50 5.08 26.49
CA GLY A 243 22.38 4.43 25.82
C GLY A 243 22.73 3.08 25.22
N THR A 244 21.73 2.43 24.62
CA THR A 244 21.91 1.12 24.00
C THR A 244 22.46 1.25 22.57
N GLU A 245 22.88 0.15 21.98
CA GLU A 245 23.14 0.11 20.53
C GLU A 245 21.82 0.42 19.79
N SER A 246 21.82 1.48 18.99
CA SER A 246 20.62 1.97 18.31
C SER A 246 20.99 2.78 17.05
N PRO A 247 20.03 3.03 16.13
CA PRO A 247 20.27 3.86 14.95
C PRO A 247 20.81 5.26 15.27
N HIS A 248 20.45 5.80 16.44
CA HIS A 248 20.94 7.10 16.93
C HIS A 248 22.45 7.05 17.20
N LEU A 249 22.92 6.02 17.91
CA LEU A 249 24.35 5.80 18.13
C LEU A 249 25.09 5.55 16.81
N THR A 250 24.55 4.71 15.93
CA THR A 250 25.15 4.45 14.61
C THR A 250 25.33 5.73 13.79
N ASN A 251 24.33 6.61 13.78
CA ASN A 251 24.41 7.91 13.10
C ASN A 251 25.53 8.80 13.69
N ILE A 252 25.65 8.85 15.02
CA ILE A 252 26.74 9.57 15.70
C ILE A 252 28.11 9.01 15.30
N LEU A 253 28.23 7.69 15.33
CA LEU A 253 29.47 6.97 15.06
C LEU A 253 29.97 7.11 13.62
N LEU A 254 29.06 7.12 12.63
CA LEU A 254 29.41 7.33 11.23
C LEU A 254 29.99 8.73 10.96
N ARG A 255 29.62 9.70 11.78
CA ARG A 255 30.13 11.08 11.69
C ARG A 255 31.36 11.33 12.55
N ALA A 256 31.53 10.56 13.63
CA ALA A 256 32.68 10.65 14.52
C ALA A 256 34.03 10.35 13.82
N GLY A 257 34.02 9.54 12.75
CA GLY A 257 35.24 9.17 12.01
C GLY A 257 36.27 8.51 12.93
N ASP A 258 37.47 9.09 13.00
CA ASP A 258 38.56 8.61 13.86
C ASP A 258 38.45 9.05 15.33
N THR A 259 37.44 9.85 15.68
CA THR A 259 37.22 10.35 17.05
C THR A 259 36.85 9.19 17.97
N VAL A 260 37.48 9.10 19.14
CA VAL A 260 37.23 8.00 20.08
C VAL A 260 35.83 8.17 20.68
N CYS A 261 34.98 7.15 20.50
CA CYS A 261 33.65 7.08 21.11
C CYS A 261 33.56 5.89 22.07
N VAL A 262 33.05 6.15 23.27
CA VAL A 262 32.83 5.15 24.32
C VAL A 262 31.36 5.19 24.69
N SER A 263 30.69 4.04 24.63
CA SER A 263 29.30 3.90 25.03
C SER A 263 29.17 3.16 26.36
N TYR A 264 28.19 3.56 27.16
CA TYR A 264 27.74 2.85 28.35
C TYR A 264 26.24 2.65 28.26
N ASP A 265 25.81 1.41 28.44
CA ASP A 265 24.40 1.05 28.49
C ASP A 265 23.95 0.89 29.94
N PRO A 266 23.06 1.77 30.46
CA PRO A 266 22.55 1.69 31.83
C PRO A 266 21.75 0.43 32.15
N GLN A 267 21.17 -0.25 31.14
CA GLN A 267 20.36 -1.44 31.35
C GLN A 267 21.23 -2.69 31.49
N THR A 268 22.23 -2.84 30.60
CA THR A 268 23.15 -3.98 30.64
C THR A 268 24.35 -3.75 31.55
N LYS A 269 24.60 -2.49 31.95
CA LYS A 269 25.74 -2.03 32.76
C LYS A 269 27.09 -2.31 32.13
N VAL A 270 27.14 -2.35 30.79
CA VAL A 270 28.36 -2.62 30.02
C VAL A 270 28.87 -1.33 29.38
N ALA A 271 30.14 -1.02 29.61
CA ALA A 271 30.87 0.01 28.88
C ALA A 271 31.70 -0.61 27.76
N ARG A 272 31.72 0.01 26.57
CA ARG A 272 32.50 -0.46 25.42
C ARG A 272 33.08 0.69 24.62
N ARG A 273 34.22 0.45 23.98
CA ARG A 273 34.81 1.37 23.00
C ARG A 273 34.27 1.02 21.62
N GLU A 274 33.67 2.01 20.95
CA GLU A 274 33.09 1.86 19.62
C GLU A 274 34.17 2.08 18.54
N GLY A 275 34.09 1.36 17.40
CA GLY A 275 35.07 1.52 16.32
C GLY A 275 35.09 0.40 15.26
N THR A 276 35.14 -0.86 15.68
CA THR A 276 35.39 -1.99 14.77
C THR A 276 34.21 -2.29 13.82
N THR A 277 32.98 -2.20 14.32
CA THR A 277 31.76 -2.44 13.53
C THR A 277 31.53 -1.34 12.48
N ILE A 278 31.92 -0.10 12.78
CA ILE A 278 31.69 1.09 11.93
C ILE A 278 32.48 0.98 10.62
N ASN A 279 33.75 0.55 10.69
CA ASN A 279 34.59 0.39 9.50
C ASN A 279 33.98 -0.59 8.49
N ARG A 280 33.31 -1.65 8.97
CA ARG A 280 32.60 -2.59 8.10
C ARG A 280 31.41 -1.91 7.42
N THR A 281 30.64 -1.12 8.16
CA THR A 281 29.51 -0.35 7.62
C THR A 281 29.98 0.69 6.60
N LEU A 282 31.01 1.48 6.92
CA LEU A 282 31.59 2.48 6.00
C LEU A 282 32.11 1.82 4.71
N ASN A 283 32.83 0.70 4.80
CA ASN A 283 33.29 -0.04 3.62
C ASN A 283 32.13 -0.54 2.76
N ARG A 284 31.03 -0.99 3.39
CA ARG A 284 29.83 -1.40 2.68
C ARG A 284 29.13 -0.21 2.00
N ARG A 285 29.04 0.94 2.66
CA ARG A 285 28.50 2.17 2.04
C ARG A 285 29.37 2.64 0.88
N TYR A 286 30.70 2.58 1.01
CA TYR A 286 31.63 2.87 -0.08
C TYR A 286 31.39 1.95 -1.30
N PHE A 287 31.16 0.65 -1.07
CA PHE A 287 30.76 -0.26 -2.14
C PHE A 287 29.44 0.14 -2.83
N LEU A 288 28.44 0.60 -2.07
CA LEU A 288 27.18 1.10 -2.63
C LEU A 288 27.37 2.38 -3.45
N VAL A 289 28.27 3.28 -3.04
CA VAL A 289 28.67 4.46 -3.83
C VAL A 289 29.25 4.02 -5.17
N GLN A 290 30.15 3.02 -5.19
CA GLN A 290 30.71 2.51 -6.44
C GLN A 290 29.64 1.90 -7.35
N LYS A 291 28.66 1.17 -6.79
CA LYS A 291 27.50 0.71 -7.57
C LYS A 291 26.64 1.86 -8.10
N ALA A 292 26.45 2.92 -7.31
CA ALA A 292 25.73 4.10 -7.77
C ALA A 292 26.46 4.84 -8.89
N LYS A 293 27.80 4.78 -8.95
CA LYS A 293 28.58 5.32 -10.09
C LYS A 293 28.23 4.62 -11.42
N GLU A 294 27.87 3.34 -11.37
CA GLU A 294 27.49 2.54 -12.56
C GLU A 294 26.03 2.71 -13.00
N ALA A 295 25.16 3.20 -12.13
CA ALA A 295 23.72 3.28 -12.38
C ALA A 295 23.35 4.29 -13.49
N GLN A 296 22.48 3.87 -14.42
CA GLN A 296 21.95 4.74 -15.48
C GLN A 296 20.55 5.28 -15.15
N ILE A 297 19.74 4.46 -14.45
CA ILE A 297 18.40 4.82 -14.00
C ILE A 297 18.36 4.87 -12.48
N ILE A 298 18.07 6.05 -11.93
CA ILE A 298 18.06 6.32 -10.50
C ILE A 298 16.64 6.58 -10.00
N GLY A 299 16.20 5.86 -8.96
CA GLY A 299 14.92 6.10 -8.30
C GLY A 299 15.07 6.96 -7.04
N ILE A 300 14.58 8.19 -7.04
CA ILE A 300 14.54 9.06 -5.86
C ILE A 300 13.33 8.66 -5.00
N LEU A 301 13.58 8.08 -3.82
CA LEU A 301 12.57 7.72 -2.84
C LEU A 301 12.43 8.85 -1.82
N MET A 302 11.30 9.55 -1.81
CA MET A 302 10.96 10.47 -0.72
C MET A 302 10.39 9.67 0.44
N GLY A 303 11.23 9.42 1.45
CA GLY A 303 10.89 8.69 2.67
C GLY A 303 10.50 9.60 3.84
N THR A 304 10.38 10.91 3.63
CA THR A 304 9.80 11.87 4.58
C THR A 304 9.27 13.10 3.85
N LEU A 305 8.17 13.69 4.33
CA LEU A 305 7.68 15.00 3.88
C LEU A 305 7.68 16.06 5.00
N GLY A 306 7.85 15.64 6.25
CA GLY A 306 7.78 16.53 7.42
C GLY A 306 9.13 17.12 7.85
N VAL A 307 10.20 16.90 7.08
CA VAL A 307 11.55 17.44 7.38
C VAL A 307 11.84 18.62 6.48
N ALA A 308 12.26 19.73 7.08
CA ALA A 308 12.63 20.94 6.37
C ALA A 308 13.71 20.66 5.31
N ASN A 309 13.64 21.38 4.19
CA ASN A 309 14.54 21.25 3.03
C ASN A 309 14.51 19.91 2.28
N CYS A 310 13.65 18.95 2.64
CA CYS A 310 13.54 17.69 1.91
C CYS A 310 13.24 17.91 0.41
N LEU A 311 12.30 18.79 0.09
CA LEU A 311 11.95 19.13 -1.30
C LEU A 311 13.12 19.80 -2.05
N ASN A 312 13.87 20.67 -1.36
CA ASN A 312 15.05 21.34 -1.94
C ASN A 312 16.14 20.31 -2.30
N VAL A 313 16.38 19.33 -1.42
CA VAL A 313 17.32 18.22 -1.68
C VAL A 313 16.86 17.41 -2.90
N VAL A 314 15.56 17.07 -3.00
CA VAL A 314 15.02 16.33 -4.14
C VAL A 314 15.20 17.10 -5.46
N GLN A 315 14.85 18.39 -5.49
CA GLN A 315 15.00 19.23 -6.68
C GLN A 315 16.45 19.36 -7.14
N LYS A 316 17.38 19.52 -6.19
CA LYS A 316 18.82 19.60 -6.49
C LYS A 316 19.38 18.26 -6.93
N LEU A 317 18.95 17.15 -6.34
CA LEU A 317 19.29 15.80 -6.83
C LEU A 317 18.79 15.56 -8.25
N GLN A 318 17.55 15.94 -8.57
CA GLN A 318 17.02 15.82 -9.93
C GLN A 318 17.88 16.61 -10.95
N THR A 319 18.30 17.83 -10.57
CA THR A 319 19.17 18.66 -11.42
C THR A 319 20.54 18.01 -11.60
N LEU A 320 21.16 17.54 -10.51
CA LEU A 320 22.46 16.87 -10.55
C LEU A 320 22.43 15.59 -11.40
N ILE A 321 21.39 14.77 -11.23
CA ILE A 321 21.21 13.53 -12.01
C ILE A 321 21.03 13.86 -13.50
N ALA A 322 20.21 14.87 -13.82
CA ALA A 322 20.00 15.31 -15.21
C ALA A 322 21.30 15.82 -15.85
N LYS A 323 22.09 16.64 -15.13
CA LYS A 323 23.40 17.13 -15.59
C LYS A 323 24.42 16.00 -15.80
N SER A 324 24.35 14.94 -14.99
CA SER A 324 25.19 13.75 -15.18
C SER A 324 24.79 12.86 -16.38
N GLY A 325 23.76 13.23 -17.15
CA GLY A 325 23.29 12.47 -18.31
C GLY A 325 22.47 11.22 -17.97
N ARG A 326 21.99 11.09 -16.73
CA ARG A 326 21.26 9.92 -16.21
C ARG A 326 19.77 10.21 -16.04
N LYS A 327 18.95 9.17 -16.02
CA LYS A 327 17.49 9.29 -15.84
C LYS A 327 17.13 9.18 -14.37
N SER A 328 16.19 10.01 -13.90
CA SER A 328 15.64 9.90 -12.55
C SER A 328 14.12 9.75 -12.54
N TYR A 329 13.62 8.89 -11.65
CA TYR A 329 12.19 8.75 -11.31
C TYR A 329 11.98 9.09 -9.85
N THR A 330 10.95 9.88 -9.52
CA THR A 330 10.68 10.28 -8.14
C THR A 330 9.46 9.54 -7.59
N PHE A 331 9.63 8.88 -6.46
CA PHE A 331 8.59 8.11 -5.77
C PHE A 331 8.29 8.75 -4.42
N VAL A 332 7.02 9.06 -4.18
CA VAL A 332 6.54 9.41 -2.84
C VAL A 332 6.09 8.12 -2.19
N VAL A 333 6.86 7.63 -1.22
CA VAL A 333 6.57 6.37 -0.53
C VAL A 333 6.62 6.64 0.96
N GLY A 334 5.61 6.19 1.71
CA GLY A 334 5.69 6.16 3.18
C GLY A 334 6.73 5.14 3.66
N LYS A 335 6.41 4.35 4.69
CA LYS A 335 7.23 3.22 5.12
C LYS A 335 7.66 2.33 3.94
N ILE A 336 8.96 2.18 3.74
CA ILE A 336 9.55 1.41 2.64
C ILE A 336 9.49 -0.07 2.97
N ASN A 337 9.11 -0.89 2.00
CA ASN A 337 9.14 -2.34 2.11
C ASN A 337 9.62 -2.98 0.81
N VAL A 338 10.05 -4.24 0.89
CA VAL A 338 10.59 -4.99 -0.26
C VAL A 338 9.56 -5.05 -1.40
N PRO A 339 8.28 -5.41 -1.17
CA PRO A 339 7.29 -5.48 -2.25
C PRO A 339 7.08 -4.17 -3.02
N LYS A 340 7.12 -3.00 -2.34
CA LYS A 340 6.95 -1.69 -2.97
C LYS A 340 8.08 -1.41 -3.97
N LEU A 341 9.32 -1.72 -3.60
CA LEU A 341 10.48 -1.45 -4.47
C LEU A 341 10.67 -2.52 -5.55
N SER A 342 10.32 -3.78 -5.28
CA SER A 342 10.40 -4.88 -6.25
C SER A 342 9.55 -4.67 -7.51
N ASN A 343 8.57 -3.77 -7.47
CA ASN A 343 7.74 -3.45 -8.64
C ASN A 343 8.48 -2.69 -9.74
N PHE A 344 9.63 -2.07 -9.42
CA PHE A 344 10.41 -1.22 -10.32
C PHE A 344 11.78 -1.85 -10.63
N ALA A 345 11.77 -2.96 -11.37
CA ALA A 345 12.97 -3.73 -11.70
C ALA A 345 13.95 -2.99 -12.62
N GLU A 346 13.44 -2.00 -13.36
CA GLU A 346 14.16 -1.13 -14.29
C GLU A 346 15.09 -0.12 -13.59
N ILE A 347 14.92 0.10 -12.29
CA ILE A 347 15.76 1.03 -11.53
C ILE A 347 17.05 0.32 -11.13
N ASP A 348 18.19 0.95 -11.38
CA ASP A 348 19.50 0.40 -11.04
C ASP A 348 19.84 0.62 -9.57
N VAL A 349 19.54 1.83 -9.08
CA VAL A 349 19.79 2.25 -7.68
C VAL A 349 18.69 3.17 -7.19
N PHE A 350 18.31 3.02 -5.93
CA PHE A 350 17.40 3.94 -5.26
C PHE A 350 18.17 4.91 -4.37
N CYS A 351 17.80 6.20 -4.41
CA CYS A 351 18.30 7.22 -3.49
C CYS A 351 17.21 7.54 -2.47
N LEU A 352 17.43 7.20 -1.20
CA LEU A 352 16.48 7.45 -0.12
C LEU A 352 16.70 8.83 0.50
N VAL A 353 15.76 9.74 0.24
CA VAL A 353 15.67 11.04 0.90
C VAL A 353 14.79 10.89 2.15
N ALA A 354 15.43 10.64 3.29
CA ALA A 354 14.78 10.46 4.60
C ALA A 354 15.57 11.17 5.70
N CYS A 355 15.06 11.17 6.94
CA CYS A 355 15.80 11.71 8.09
C CYS A 355 17.09 10.93 8.34
N ALA A 356 18.06 11.56 9.02
CA ALA A 356 19.39 10.98 9.25
C ALA A 356 19.39 9.62 9.99
N GLU A 357 18.37 9.32 10.82
CA GLU A 357 18.27 8.01 11.48
C GLU A 357 17.71 6.90 10.57
N ASN A 358 16.84 7.24 9.61
CA ASN A 358 16.17 6.27 8.73
C ASN A 358 16.76 6.23 7.31
N SER A 359 17.71 7.10 6.97
CA SER A 359 18.34 7.14 5.65
C SER A 359 19.27 5.94 5.40
N LEU A 360 19.78 5.32 6.46
CA LEU A 360 20.73 4.21 6.41
C LEU A 360 20.01 2.85 6.38
N LEU A 361 19.31 2.58 5.28
CA LEU A 361 18.76 1.25 5.01
C LEU A 361 19.84 0.35 4.42
N ASP A 362 20.12 -0.76 5.10
CA ASP A 362 21.11 -1.74 4.65
C ASP A 362 20.65 -3.19 4.88
N ASN A 363 19.50 -3.53 4.28
CA ASN A 363 18.97 -4.89 4.31
C ASN A 363 19.29 -5.63 3.02
N ALA A 364 19.73 -6.89 3.15
CA ALA A 364 20.04 -7.75 2.01
C ALA A 364 18.79 -8.18 1.22
N GLU A 365 17.60 -7.95 1.75
CA GLU A 365 16.32 -8.32 1.13
C GLU A 365 15.90 -7.38 0.00
N PHE A 366 16.47 -6.16 -0.05
CA PHE A 366 16.22 -5.25 -1.17
C PHE A 366 17.00 -5.69 -2.40
N PHE A 367 16.28 -6.00 -3.48
CA PHE A 367 16.87 -6.45 -4.75
C PHE A 367 17.77 -5.41 -5.41
N LYS A 368 17.49 -4.12 -5.19
CA LYS A 368 18.26 -3.00 -5.72
C LYS A 368 18.92 -2.20 -4.59
N PRO A 369 20.15 -1.70 -4.79
CA PRO A 369 20.86 -0.94 -3.78
C PRO A 369 20.13 0.36 -3.41
N ILE A 370 20.18 0.73 -2.13
CA ILE A 370 19.62 1.97 -1.60
C ILE A 370 20.76 2.85 -1.05
N VAL A 371 20.95 4.01 -1.65
CA VAL A 371 21.97 5.01 -1.28
C VAL A 371 21.34 6.26 -0.67
N THR A 372 22.13 7.04 0.05
CA THR A 372 21.70 8.35 0.58
C THR A 372 21.98 9.49 -0.40
N PRO A 373 21.42 10.69 -0.19
CA PRO A 373 21.72 11.86 -1.02
C PRO A 373 23.22 12.22 -1.05
N TYR A 374 23.92 12.06 0.07
CA TYR A 374 25.36 12.28 0.17
C TYR A 374 26.16 11.29 -0.67
N GLU A 375 25.79 10.00 -0.62
CA GLU A 375 26.45 8.97 -1.41
C GLU A 375 26.21 9.11 -2.91
N LEU A 376 24.99 9.51 -3.29
CA LEU A 376 24.68 9.77 -4.69
C LEU A 376 25.44 10.99 -5.19
N HIS A 377 25.57 12.04 -4.38
CA HIS A 377 26.42 13.19 -4.68
C HIS A 377 27.88 12.77 -4.93
N LEU A 378 28.47 11.96 -4.03
CA LEU A 378 29.82 11.42 -4.23
C LEU A 378 29.95 10.52 -5.47
N ALA A 379 28.85 9.87 -5.89
CA ALA A 379 28.85 9.03 -7.08
C ALA A 379 28.80 9.84 -8.38
N LEU A 380 28.11 10.98 -8.40
CA LEU A 380 27.86 11.77 -9.61
C LEU A 380 28.85 12.91 -9.84
N THR A 381 29.57 13.35 -8.81
CA THR A 381 30.52 14.47 -8.92
C THR A 381 31.89 13.97 -9.33
N HIS A 382 32.45 14.51 -10.42
CA HIS A 382 33.78 14.18 -10.93
C HIS A 382 34.79 15.26 -10.47
N GLY A 383 35.46 15.06 -9.33
CA GLY A 383 36.41 16.04 -8.73
C GLY A 383 36.68 15.79 -7.24
N ASP A 384 37.47 16.66 -6.58
CA ASP A 384 38.09 16.63 -5.21
C ASP A 384 37.26 16.14 -4.00
N SER A 385 36.01 15.71 -4.19
CA SER A 385 35.18 15.11 -3.14
C SER A 385 35.59 13.64 -2.90
N GLU A 386 36.77 13.44 -2.31
CA GLU A 386 37.25 12.12 -1.90
C GLU A 386 36.48 11.60 -0.68
N TRP A 387 36.34 10.26 -0.61
CA TRP A 387 35.73 9.59 0.55
C TRP A 387 36.63 9.78 1.79
N SER A 388 36.27 10.72 2.65
CA SER A 388 37.04 11.07 3.86
C SER A 388 36.69 10.23 5.09
N GLY A 389 35.70 9.33 4.99
CA GLY A 389 35.18 8.56 6.13
C GLY A 389 34.27 9.35 7.09
N GLN A 390 34.17 10.67 6.94
CA GLN A 390 33.22 11.51 7.69
C GLN A 390 31.87 11.53 6.97
N TYR A 391 30.95 10.68 7.41
CA TYR A 391 29.66 10.51 6.75
C TYR A 391 28.69 11.67 7.05
N LYS A 392 28.07 12.23 6.01
CA LYS A 392 27.06 13.29 6.15
C LYS A 392 25.66 12.73 5.87
N ALA A 393 24.79 12.74 6.87
CA ALA A 393 23.41 12.26 6.76
C ALA A 393 22.36 13.39 6.87
N ASP A 394 22.71 14.55 7.45
CA ASP A 394 21.78 15.66 7.65
C ASP A 394 21.64 16.51 6.38
N PHE A 395 20.41 16.88 6.03
CA PHE A 395 20.12 17.75 4.89
C PHE A 395 20.78 19.12 5.00
N GLN A 396 20.94 19.67 6.20
CA GLN A 396 21.60 20.97 6.37
C GLN A 396 23.07 20.95 5.94
N GLU A 397 23.72 19.79 6.02
CA GLU A 397 25.12 19.61 5.64
C GLU A 397 25.29 19.12 4.21
N VAL A 398 24.33 18.34 3.72
CA VAL A 398 24.36 17.77 2.37
C VAL A 398 23.90 18.79 1.33
N LEU A 399 22.92 19.65 1.65
CA LEU A 399 22.35 20.61 0.71
C LEU A 399 23.38 21.61 0.15
N PRO A 400 24.27 22.25 0.95
CA PRO A 400 25.29 23.14 0.40
C PRO A 400 26.23 22.44 -0.57
N SER A 401 26.64 21.19 -0.26
CA SER A 401 27.49 20.39 -1.14
C SER A 401 26.77 20.00 -2.44
N LEU A 402 25.48 19.67 -2.37
CA LEU A 402 24.65 19.39 -3.54
C LEU A 402 24.47 20.62 -4.43
N VAL A 403 24.28 21.80 -3.83
CA VAL A 403 24.14 23.06 -4.57
C VAL A 403 25.45 23.39 -5.29
N ALA A 404 26.58 23.37 -4.57
CA ALA A 404 27.89 23.61 -5.17
C ALA A 404 28.16 22.65 -6.34
N ALA A 405 27.95 21.35 -6.14
CA ALA A 405 28.16 20.35 -7.20
C ALA A 405 27.22 20.53 -8.41
N ALA A 406 25.97 20.91 -8.16
CA ALA A 406 25.03 21.18 -9.25
C ALA A 406 25.40 22.46 -10.02
N ASP A 407 26.02 23.45 -9.36
CA ASP A 407 26.42 24.71 -9.96
C ASP A 407 27.77 24.59 -10.69
N ASP A 408 28.72 23.80 -10.17
CA ASP A 408 30.07 23.57 -10.73
C ASP A 408 30.06 22.69 -12.00
N MET A 409 29.03 21.87 -12.21
CA MET A 409 28.85 21.12 -13.45
C MET A 409 28.43 22.08 -14.59
N GLU A 410 29.40 22.57 -15.37
CA GLU A 410 29.21 23.34 -16.59
C GLU A 410 28.50 22.51 -17.69
N ASP A 411 27.67 23.16 -18.52
CA ASP A 411 26.96 22.57 -19.68
C ASP A 411 27.90 22.21 -20.87
N GLU A 412 29.22 22.34 -20.69
CA GLU A 412 30.20 22.15 -21.76
C GLU A 412 30.36 20.66 -22.09
N GLY A 413 30.20 20.36 -23.38
CA GLY A 413 30.20 19.01 -23.96
C GLY A 413 31.57 18.32 -23.93
N SER A 414 32.20 18.13 -22.77
CA SER A 414 33.33 17.21 -22.65
C SER A 414 32.80 15.77 -22.65
N PRO A 415 33.35 14.85 -23.48
CA PRO A 415 33.02 13.44 -23.38
C PRO A 415 33.39 12.92 -21.99
N ASP A 416 32.48 12.20 -21.33
CA ASP A 416 32.76 11.56 -20.05
C ASP A 416 34.02 10.70 -20.18
N GLU A 417 35.06 11.01 -19.40
CA GLU A 417 36.26 10.18 -19.37
C GLU A 417 35.89 8.76 -18.94
N PRO A 418 36.43 7.71 -19.61
CA PRO A 418 36.15 6.33 -19.25
C PRO A 418 36.64 6.05 -17.83
N TYR A 419 35.73 5.67 -16.93
CA TYR A 419 36.09 5.38 -15.54
C TYR A 419 36.29 3.88 -15.33
N PHE A 420 37.28 3.52 -14.50
CA PHE A 420 37.51 2.13 -14.11
C PHE A 420 36.59 1.75 -12.94
N SER A 421 35.70 0.79 -13.16
CA SER A 421 34.82 0.26 -12.13
C SER A 421 35.59 -0.69 -11.21
N LEU A 422 35.63 -0.36 -9.92
CA LEU A 422 36.17 -1.24 -8.88
C LEU A 422 35.26 -2.44 -8.56
N VAL A 423 33.99 -2.40 -8.96
CA VAL A 423 33.02 -3.49 -8.72
C VAL A 423 33.11 -4.56 -9.80
N THR A 424 33.19 -4.15 -11.06
CA THR A 424 33.21 -5.04 -12.23
C THR A 424 34.62 -5.30 -12.77
N GLY A 425 35.62 -4.52 -12.36
CA GLY A 425 37.00 -4.62 -12.83
C GLY A 425 37.18 -4.23 -14.30
N LYS A 426 36.27 -3.44 -14.87
CA LYS A 426 36.24 -3.04 -16.28
C LYS A 426 36.16 -1.51 -16.41
N TYR A 427 36.65 -0.98 -17.52
CA TYR A 427 36.38 0.40 -17.90
C TYR A 427 34.94 0.51 -18.41
N HIS A 428 34.20 1.46 -17.86
CA HIS A 428 32.84 1.80 -18.28
C HIS A 428 32.85 3.18 -18.93
N GLN A 429 32.07 3.30 -20.00
CA GLN A 429 31.84 4.54 -20.71
C GLN A 429 30.35 4.85 -20.58
N ASN A 430 30.00 5.99 -19.96
CA ASN A 430 28.59 6.38 -19.85
C ASN A 430 28.06 6.68 -21.25
N GLN A 431 27.06 5.94 -21.69
CA GLN A 431 26.31 6.29 -22.88
C GLN A 431 25.36 7.43 -22.51
N ARG A 432 25.73 8.67 -22.84
CA ARG A 432 24.79 9.80 -22.74
C ARG A 432 23.57 9.45 -23.60
N HIS A 433 22.40 9.38 -22.99
CA HIS A 433 21.15 9.36 -23.74
C HIS A 433 21.05 10.72 -24.44
N GLY A 434 21.28 10.75 -25.74
CA GLY A 434 21.34 11.97 -26.52
C GLY A 434 20.14 12.88 -26.27
N THR A 435 20.39 14.05 -25.69
CA THR A 435 19.62 15.25 -26.00
C THR A 435 19.81 15.53 -27.49
N ALA A 436 18.72 15.73 -28.20
CA ALA A 436 18.64 15.89 -29.66
C ALA A 436 19.69 16.87 -30.22
N ALA A 437 20.83 16.36 -30.68
CA ALA A 437 21.79 17.08 -31.53
C ALA A 437 22.88 16.10 -32.04
N ASP A 438 22.52 15.11 -32.84
CA ASP A 438 23.41 14.65 -33.92
C ASP A 438 22.63 13.83 -34.94
N CYS A 439 22.61 14.29 -36.19
CA CYS A 439 21.96 13.61 -37.30
C CYS A 439 23.06 13.08 -38.24
N GLY A 440 23.22 11.76 -38.28
CA GLY A 440 23.98 11.06 -39.32
C GLY A 440 23.08 10.02 -39.98
N GLU A 441 23.00 10.09 -41.30
CA GLU A 441 22.09 9.41 -42.24
C GLU A 441 22.14 7.86 -42.22
N GLY A 442 21.00 7.20 -42.50
CA GLY A 442 21.00 5.80 -42.97
C GLY A 442 19.73 4.96 -42.74
N ASP A 443 18.82 5.01 -43.72
CA ASP A 443 17.84 4.03 -44.22
C ASP A 443 16.63 3.50 -43.40
N ASP A 444 15.50 3.57 -44.11
CA ASP A 444 14.11 3.27 -43.79
C ASP A 444 13.75 1.76 -43.74
N MET A 445 12.76 1.42 -42.92
CA MET A 445 11.72 0.40 -43.23
C MET A 445 10.52 0.55 -42.25
N GLU A 446 9.35 0.82 -42.83
CA GLU A 446 8.07 1.12 -42.17
C GLU A 446 7.42 -0.08 -41.45
N GLY A 447 6.76 0.21 -40.32
CA GLY A 447 5.83 -0.68 -39.62
C GLY A 447 5.06 0.07 -38.54
N THR A 448 3.78 0.34 -38.79
CA THR A 448 2.93 1.35 -38.12
C THR A 448 2.46 0.91 -36.72
N SER A 449 2.78 1.71 -35.69
CA SER A 449 2.17 1.67 -34.35
C SER A 449 1.82 3.10 -33.92
N SER A 450 0.57 3.31 -33.48
CA SER A 450 -0.06 4.62 -33.24
C SER A 450 0.45 5.30 -31.97
N THR A 451 1.06 6.47 -32.12
CA THR A 451 1.56 7.36 -31.06
C THR A 451 0.62 8.55 -30.85
N ALA A 452 0.41 8.95 -29.59
CA ALA A 452 -0.24 10.22 -29.27
C ALA A 452 0.78 11.37 -29.46
N LEU A 453 0.42 12.35 -30.30
CA LEU A 453 1.26 13.46 -30.72
C LEU A 453 1.00 14.72 -29.88
N VAL A 454 2.05 15.44 -29.49
CA VAL A 454 1.97 16.83 -29.00
C VAL A 454 2.91 17.68 -29.85
N SER A 455 2.40 18.77 -30.42
CA SER A 455 3.21 19.73 -31.16
C SER A 455 3.88 20.73 -30.22
N LYS A 456 5.18 20.97 -30.41
CA LYS A 456 5.87 22.12 -29.84
C LYS A 456 5.95 23.20 -30.92
N ALA A 457 5.53 24.41 -30.58
CA ALA A 457 5.52 25.54 -31.50
C ALA A 457 6.95 25.88 -31.96
N GLY A 458 7.19 25.89 -33.28
CA GLY A 458 8.35 26.56 -33.88
C GLY A 458 9.00 25.84 -35.06
N THR A 459 9.01 24.51 -35.11
CA THR A 459 9.68 23.76 -36.18
C THR A 459 8.94 22.45 -36.46
N GLN A 460 8.57 22.23 -37.72
CA GLN A 460 7.91 21.00 -38.19
C GLN A 460 8.90 19.83 -38.24
N GLN A 461 9.29 19.31 -37.08
CA GLN A 461 10.05 18.05 -36.99
C GLN A 461 9.31 17.11 -36.04
N LEU A 462 8.71 16.06 -36.61
CA LEU A 462 8.05 14.98 -35.88
C LEU A 462 9.13 14.08 -35.27
N THR A 463 9.24 14.06 -33.94
CA THR A 463 10.07 13.09 -33.21
C THR A 463 9.17 12.20 -32.36
N THR A 464 9.24 10.90 -32.61
CA THR A 464 8.57 9.85 -31.81
C THR A 464 9.24 9.73 -30.45
N TYR A 465 8.51 10.08 -29.39
CA TYR A 465 8.94 9.83 -28.01
C TYR A 465 8.76 8.34 -27.69
N ARG A 466 9.86 7.59 -27.58
CA ARG A 466 9.86 6.18 -27.16
C ARG A 466 10.41 6.07 -25.74
N SER A 467 9.55 5.79 -24.78
CA SER A 467 9.96 5.39 -23.42
C SER A 467 9.95 3.88 -23.35
N GLU A 468 11.12 3.25 -23.41
CA GLU A 468 11.28 1.79 -23.25
C GLU A 468 10.68 1.30 -21.92
N ALA A 469 10.74 2.12 -20.87
CA ALA A 469 10.08 1.86 -19.58
C ALA A 469 8.56 1.96 -19.67
N GLY A 470 8.02 2.92 -20.43
CA GLY A 470 6.58 3.07 -20.65
C GLY A 470 5.97 1.91 -21.45
N GLU A 471 6.72 1.40 -22.44
CA GLU A 471 6.31 0.27 -23.27
C GLU A 471 6.38 -1.07 -22.50
N PHE A 472 7.39 -1.24 -21.64
CA PHE A 472 7.47 -2.37 -20.72
C PHE A 472 6.37 -2.34 -19.63
N LEU A 473 6.05 -1.16 -19.08
CA LEU A 473 4.92 -0.98 -18.15
C LEU A 473 3.56 -1.26 -18.82
N ALA A 474 3.42 -0.91 -20.10
CA ALA A 474 2.19 -1.16 -20.86
C ALA A 474 1.96 -2.65 -21.16
N THR A 475 3.05 -3.41 -21.36
CA THR A 475 3.03 -4.83 -21.77
C THR A 475 3.05 -5.84 -20.62
N ARG A 476 3.23 -5.40 -19.37
CA ARG A 476 3.24 -6.28 -18.20
C ARG A 476 1.84 -6.83 -17.88
N GLU A 477 1.75 -8.16 -17.73
CA GLU A 477 0.51 -8.86 -17.34
C GLU A 477 0.05 -8.55 -15.90
N TYR A 478 0.99 -8.20 -15.01
CA TYR A 478 0.73 -7.81 -13.63
C TYR A 478 0.90 -6.30 -13.44
N ARG A 479 -0.22 -5.56 -13.42
CA ARG A 479 -0.27 -4.16 -13.00
C ARG A 479 -0.60 -4.14 -11.50
N GLY A 480 0.41 -3.94 -10.65
CA GLY A 480 0.22 -3.93 -9.19
C GLY A 480 -0.69 -2.80 -8.70
N LEU A 481 -1.28 -2.98 -7.52
CA LEU A 481 -2.12 -2.04 -6.73
C LEU A 481 -2.89 -0.99 -7.56
N GLU A 482 -3.64 -1.41 -8.58
CA GLU A 482 -4.78 -0.60 -9.01
C GLU A 482 -5.78 -0.52 -7.85
N PRO A 483 -6.36 0.66 -7.57
CA PRO A 483 -7.34 0.79 -6.50
C PRO A 483 -8.48 -0.20 -6.76
N PRO A 484 -8.87 -0.98 -5.74
CA PRO A 484 -9.82 -2.06 -5.96
C PRO A 484 -11.14 -1.49 -6.46
N SER A 485 -11.65 -2.06 -7.55
CA SER A 485 -12.90 -1.63 -8.18
C SER A 485 -14.13 -1.93 -7.32
N PHE A 486 -13.99 -2.79 -6.30
CA PHE A 486 -15.02 -3.08 -5.31
C PHE A 486 -14.42 -3.45 -3.94
N ILE A 487 -15.23 -3.30 -2.89
CA ILE A 487 -14.95 -3.76 -1.52
C ILE A 487 -16.13 -4.59 -1.04
N ALA A 488 -15.88 -5.79 -0.50
CA ALA A 488 -16.86 -6.61 0.19
C ALA A 488 -16.37 -6.91 1.61
N LEU A 489 -17.12 -6.50 2.63
CA LEU A 489 -16.72 -6.64 4.04
C LEU A 489 -17.11 -8.02 4.57
N ALA A 490 -16.18 -8.73 5.21
CA ALA A 490 -16.46 -10.00 5.88
C ALA A 490 -16.84 -9.75 7.34
N PHE A 491 -18.06 -10.15 7.70
CA PHE A 491 -18.60 -10.10 9.06
C PHE A 491 -18.52 -11.47 9.74
N GLN A 492 -18.28 -11.47 11.05
CA GLN A 492 -18.34 -12.62 11.95
C GLN A 492 -19.18 -12.28 13.18
N ASN A 493 -19.80 -13.29 13.79
CA ASN A 493 -20.63 -13.17 15.00
C ASN A 493 -21.74 -12.11 14.91
N PHE A 494 -22.26 -11.84 13.71
CA PHE A 494 -23.23 -10.76 13.50
C PHE A 494 -24.58 -11.08 14.15
N SER A 495 -24.94 -10.29 15.13
CA SER A 495 -26.19 -10.33 15.89
C SER A 495 -26.53 -8.93 16.40
N LEU A 496 -27.55 -8.30 15.84
CA LEU A 496 -28.08 -7.00 16.23
C LEU A 496 -29.44 -7.15 16.89
N PRO A 497 -29.80 -6.28 17.85
CA PRO A 497 -31.14 -6.24 18.44
C PRO A 497 -32.24 -6.01 17.39
N PRO A 498 -33.48 -6.47 17.64
CA PRO A 498 -34.61 -6.24 16.75
C PRO A 498 -34.85 -4.75 16.53
N GLY A 499 -34.76 -4.29 15.27
CA GLY A 499 -34.94 -2.89 14.88
C GLY A 499 -33.63 -2.13 14.62
N ASP A 500 -32.48 -2.68 15.03
CA ASP A 500 -31.17 -2.13 14.72
C ASP A 500 -30.69 -2.66 13.35
N PHE A 501 -29.96 -1.83 12.61
CA PHE A 501 -29.40 -2.20 11.32
C PHE A 501 -28.09 -1.47 11.04
N ILE A 502 -27.21 -2.12 10.28
CA ILE A 502 -26.01 -1.49 9.71
C ILE A 502 -26.32 -1.08 8.28
N LEU A 503 -25.82 0.08 7.88
CA LEU A 503 -25.97 0.62 6.56
C LEU A 503 -24.58 0.88 5.97
N LEU A 504 -24.25 0.16 4.90
CA LEU A 504 -23.00 0.34 4.17
C LEU A 504 -23.25 1.34 3.02
N ARG A 505 -22.60 2.52 3.06
CA ARG A 505 -22.64 3.49 1.94
C ARG A 505 -21.31 3.54 1.21
N GLN A 506 -21.41 3.70 -0.11
CA GLN A 506 -20.28 4.02 -0.97
C GLN A 506 -19.86 5.48 -0.74
N LEU A 507 -18.59 5.72 -0.43
CA LEU A 507 -17.98 7.05 -0.38
C LEU A 507 -17.36 7.33 -1.76
N ALA A 508 -17.94 8.27 -2.51
CA ALA A 508 -17.37 8.70 -3.78
C ALA A 508 -16.32 9.80 -3.53
N LEU A 509 -15.09 9.60 -4.01
CA LEU A 509 -14.11 10.67 -4.18
C LEU A 509 -14.44 11.42 -5.48
N GLY A 510 -15.19 12.53 -5.38
CA GLY A 510 -15.38 13.48 -6.49
C GLY A 510 -16.84 13.71 -6.91
N THR A 511 -17.12 14.93 -7.36
CA THR A 511 -18.45 15.54 -7.61
C THR A 511 -19.18 15.06 -8.87
N LEU A 512 -18.85 13.91 -9.46
CA LEU A 512 -19.43 13.47 -10.73
C LEU A 512 -19.68 11.95 -10.76
N SER A 513 -20.73 11.49 -10.08
CA SER A 513 -21.44 10.25 -10.42
C SER A 513 -22.93 10.42 -10.12
N PRO A 514 -23.81 10.42 -11.14
CA PRO A 514 -25.26 10.60 -10.94
C PRO A 514 -25.99 9.30 -10.51
N LEU A 515 -25.29 8.18 -10.32
CA LEU A 515 -25.88 6.91 -9.90
C LEU A 515 -25.21 6.44 -8.61
N GLN A 516 -25.53 7.12 -7.51
CA GLN A 516 -25.25 6.61 -6.17
C GLN A 516 -26.16 5.39 -5.95
N LEU A 517 -25.60 4.18 -6.05
CA LEU A 517 -26.33 2.95 -5.79
C LEU A 517 -26.93 3.01 -4.36
N PRO A 518 -28.14 2.45 -4.15
CA PRO A 518 -28.77 2.48 -2.84
C PRO A 518 -27.87 1.79 -1.81
N PRO A 519 -27.78 2.31 -0.58
CA PRO A 519 -26.91 1.75 0.44
C PRO A 519 -27.35 0.33 0.82
N VAL A 520 -26.38 -0.51 1.17
CA VAL A 520 -26.66 -1.90 1.57
C VAL A 520 -27.05 -1.91 3.05
N ARG A 521 -28.28 -2.33 3.34
CA ARG A 521 -28.80 -2.50 4.69
C ARG A 521 -28.58 -3.94 5.16
N LEU A 522 -27.87 -4.09 6.29
CA LEU A 522 -27.66 -5.34 6.99
C LEU A 522 -28.45 -5.32 8.30
N ASP A 523 -29.46 -6.17 8.43
CA ASP A 523 -30.21 -6.35 9.67
C ASP A 523 -30.20 -7.82 10.11
N SER A 524 -30.55 -8.07 11.38
CA SER A 524 -30.54 -9.43 11.97
C SER A 524 -31.70 -10.33 11.56
N MET A 525 -32.58 -9.85 10.68
CA MET A 525 -33.58 -10.66 9.99
C MET A 525 -32.97 -11.28 8.73
N SER A 526 -32.11 -10.53 8.05
CA SER A 526 -31.52 -10.91 6.76
C SER A 526 -30.14 -11.55 6.89
N TYR A 527 -29.39 -11.21 7.95
CA TYR A 527 -28.01 -11.66 8.15
C TYR A 527 -27.78 -12.11 9.60
N ARG A 528 -27.12 -13.25 9.80
CA ARG A 528 -26.73 -13.77 11.13
C ARG A 528 -25.42 -14.54 11.06
N GLY A 529 -24.63 -14.47 12.12
CA GLY A 529 -23.37 -15.21 12.22
C GLY A 529 -22.30 -14.65 11.29
N SER A 530 -21.58 -15.50 10.58
CA SER A 530 -20.50 -15.09 9.67
C SER A 530 -20.98 -15.03 8.21
N PHE A 531 -20.76 -13.90 7.55
CA PHE A 531 -21.11 -13.70 6.14
C PHE A 531 -20.26 -12.60 5.50
N VAL A 532 -20.16 -12.58 4.17
CA VAL A 532 -19.56 -11.48 3.43
C VAL A 532 -20.69 -10.56 2.96
N ALA A 533 -20.62 -9.28 3.32
CA ALA A 533 -21.59 -8.30 2.90
C ALA A 533 -21.54 -8.12 1.36
N PRO A 534 -22.69 -7.78 0.73
CA PRO A 534 -22.74 -7.53 -0.71
C PRO A 534 -21.61 -6.60 -1.19
N PRO A 535 -20.86 -6.98 -2.24
CA PRO A 535 -19.77 -6.15 -2.75
C PRO A 535 -20.30 -4.79 -3.21
N LEU A 536 -19.56 -3.75 -2.84
CA LEU A 536 -19.81 -2.36 -3.21
C LEU A 536 -18.74 -1.91 -4.21
N SER A 537 -19.14 -1.46 -5.40
CA SER A 537 -18.23 -0.95 -6.44
C SER A 537 -17.65 0.42 -6.07
N THR A 538 -16.81 0.46 -5.04
CA THR A 538 -16.19 1.66 -4.50
C THR A 538 -14.83 1.33 -3.90
N THR A 539 -13.97 2.34 -3.80
CA THR A 539 -12.67 2.28 -3.11
C THR A 539 -12.79 2.66 -1.63
N SER A 540 -13.95 3.13 -1.17
CA SER A 540 -14.16 3.56 0.22
C SER A 540 -15.60 3.31 0.65
N VAL A 541 -15.79 2.71 1.82
CA VAL A 541 -17.09 2.37 2.39
C VAL A 541 -17.25 3.04 3.74
N SER A 542 -18.39 3.68 3.98
CA SER A 542 -18.82 4.10 5.31
C SER A 542 -19.76 3.06 5.90
N ILE A 543 -19.56 2.76 7.18
CA ILE A 543 -20.36 1.80 7.94
C ILE A 543 -21.12 2.59 8.99
N GLU A 544 -22.44 2.69 8.84
CA GLU A 544 -23.30 3.43 9.76
C GLU A 544 -24.15 2.42 10.55
N LEU A 545 -23.99 2.41 11.89
CA LEU A 545 -24.86 1.63 12.77
C LEU A 545 -26.05 2.49 13.21
N TYR A 546 -27.27 2.04 12.90
CA TYR A 546 -28.51 2.64 13.37
C TYR A 546 -29.08 1.81 14.51
N THR A 547 -29.20 2.44 15.68
CA THR A 547 -29.82 1.83 16.85
C THR A 547 -31.15 2.51 17.15
N ASN A 548 -32.19 1.72 17.42
CA ASN A 548 -33.50 2.26 17.75
C ASN A 548 -33.52 2.67 19.24
N SER A 549 -33.32 3.96 19.52
CA SER A 549 -33.37 4.55 20.87
C SER A 549 -34.80 4.79 21.37
N SER A 550 -35.69 3.81 21.21
CA SER A 550 -37.08 3.92 21.69
C SER A 550 -37.53 2.68 22.48
N SER A 551 -36.95 2.51 23.68
CA SER A 551 -37.67 1.99 24.85
C SER A 551 -36.79 2.09 26.11
N ASP A 552 -37.39 2.74 27.12
CA ASP A 552 -37.04 2.75 28.54
C ASP A 552 -36.08 3.84 29.06
N ALA A 553 -36.60 5.07 29.05
CA ALA A 553 -36.55 5.91 30.24
C ALA A 553 -37.36 5.25 31.38
N ALA A 554 -36.77 4.24 32.03
CA ALA A 554 -37.26 3.72 33.30
C ALA A 554 -36.17 3.94 34.34
N THR A 555 -36.54 4.69 35.39
CA THR A 555 -35.84 4.97 36.65
C THR A 555 -34.78 3.93 37.06
N PRO A 556 -33.59 4.36 37.53
CA PRO A 556 -32.57 3.41 37.99
C PRO A 556 -33.06 2.68 39.25
N PRO A 557 -33.09 1.33 39.27
CA PRO A 557 -33.37 0.62 40.50
C PRO A 557 -32.13 0.70 41.38
N THR A 558 -32.32 1.20 42.59
CA THR A 558 -31.39 1.03 43.70
C THR A 558 -31.28 -0.45 44.04
N GLY A 559 -30.19 -1.11 43.68
CA GLY A 559 -29.91 -2.47 44.13
C GLY A 559 -28.94 -3.26 43.25
N ARG A 560 -27.80 -3.65 43.86
CA ARG A 560 -26.88 -4.75 43.53
C ARG A 560 -27.00 -5.44 42.15
N ASN A 561 -25.89 -5.36 41.40
CA ASN A 561 -25.37 -6.36 40.44
C ASN A 561 -26.42 -7.15 39.64
N VAL A 562 -26.93 -6.53 38.58
CA VAL A 562 -27.44 -7.26 37.42
C VAL A 562 -26.74 -6.69 36.19
N VAL A 563 -25.84 -7.49 35.61
CA VAL A 563 -25.20 -7.21 34.32
C VAL A 563 -26.31 -7.16 33.26
N LYS A 564 -26.50 -6.00 32.62
CA LYS A 564 -27.33 -5.91 31.40
C LYS A 564 -26.67 -6.79 30.33
N PRO A 565 -27.37 -7.77 29.72
CA PRO A 565 -26.82 -8.52 28.60
C PRO A 565 -26.53 -7.56 27.44
N CYS A 566 -25.34 -7.69 26.84
CA CYS A 566 -24.86 -6.87 25.73
C CYS A 566 -25.91 -6.77 24.62
N ARG A 567 -26.25 -5.54 24.21
CA ARG A 567 -27.15 -5.29 23.08
C ARG A 567 -26.33 -5.39 21.78
N GLY A 568 -26.28 -6.60 21.22
CA GLY A 568 -25.71 -6.90 19.90
C GLY A 568 -24.18 -7.01 19.84
N GLU A 569 -23.70 -7.86 18.92
CA GLU A 569 -22.29 -8.11 18.62
C GLU A 569 -22.13 -8.28 17.10
N PHE A 570 -21.06 -7.75 16.53
CA PHE A 570 -20.60 -8.09 15.19
C PHE A 570 -19.11 -7.77 15.09
N GLU A 571 -18.39 -8.56 14.30
CA GLU A 571 -16.96 -8.40 14.05
C GLU A 571 -16.74 -8.24 12.55
N ILE A 572 -15.84 -7.34 12.14
CA ILE A 572 -15.39 -7.24 10.75
C ILE A 572 -13.99 -7.82 10.71
N ILE A 573 -13.89 -9.02 10.15
CA ILE A 573 -12.68 -9.84 10.17
C ILE A 573 -11.79 -9.64 8.94
N GLY A 574 -12.29 -8.92 7.93
CA GLY A 574 -11.54 -8.64 6.72
C GLY A 574 -12.40 -8.02 5.62
N TYR A 575 -11.78 -7.83 4.46
CA TYR A 575 -12.46 -7.35 3.27
C TYR A 575 -11.90 -8.05 2.03
N ASN A 576 -12.77 -8.34 1.07
CA ASN A 576 -12.39 -8.88 -0.22
C ASN A 576 -12.41 -7.76 -1.26
N THR A 577 -11.29 -7.60 -1.95
CA THR A 577 -11.11 -6.68 -3.08
C THR A 577 -10.82 -7.41 -4.39
N HIS A 578 -10.86 -8.74 -4.36
CA HIS A 578 -10.54 -9.60 -5.48
C HIS A 578 -11.49 -10.80 -5.50
N LEU A 579 -11.93 -11.19 -6.68
CA LEU A 579 -12.71 -12.40 -6.91
C LEU A 579 -11.77 -13.54 -7.31
N GLU A 580 -11.89 -14.69 -6.65
CA GLU A 580 -11.16 -15.89 -7.05
C GLU A 580 -11.79 -16.49 -8.32
N GLY A 581 -10.95 -16.83 -9.30
CA GLY A 581 -11.37 -17.62 -10.45
C GLY A 581 -11.41 -19.10 -10.07
N GLY A 582 -12.45 -19.82 -10.46
CA GLY A 582 -12.52 -21.27 -10.27
C GLY A 582 -11.30 -22.00 -10.87
N ASN A 583 -11.05 -23.24 -10.42
CA ASN A 583 -9.88 -24.05 -10.83
C ASN A 583 -9.84 -24.47 -12.31
N GLY A 584 -10.77 -23.99 -13.14
CA GLY A 584 -10.81 -24.25 -14.57
C GLY A 584 -9.63 -23.61 -15.30
N LYS A 585 -8.96 -24.38 -16.16
CA LYS A 585 -8.06 -23.82 -17.18
C LYS A 585 -8.96 -23.16 -18.23
N GLU A 586 -8.98 -21.84 -18.30
CA GLU A 586 -9.68 -21.05 -19.33
C GLU A 586 -8.63 -20.25 -20.10
N SER A 587 -8.75 -20.13 -21.42
CA SER A 587 -7.67 -19.58 -22.25
C SER A 587 -8.14 -18.63 -23.36
N VAL A 588 -7.32 -17.60 -23.53
CA VAL A 588 -7.33 -16.72 -24.70
C VAL A 588 -6.60 -17.44 -25.83
N CYS A 589 -7.20 -17.49 -27.01
CA CYS A 589 -6.64 -18.14 -28.19
C CYS A 589 -5.62 -17.20 -28.89
N GLY A 590 -4.51 -16.85 -28.24
CA GLY A 590 -3.58 -15.84 -28.73
C GLY A 590 -3.90 -14.45 -28.16
N THR A 591 -4.23 -13.47 -29.01
CA THR A 591 -4.69 -12.14 -28.56
C THR A 591 -6.20 -12.15 -28.27
N ASP A 592 -6.61 -11.51 -27.18
CA ASP A 592 -8.03 -11.41 -26.81
C ASP A 592 -8.76 -10.47 -27.77
N GLU A 593 -9.63 -11.04 -28.60
CA GLU A 593 -10.43 -10.30 -29.59
C GLU A 593 -11.88 -10.10 -29.15
N SER A 594 -12.21 -10.44 -27.90
CA SER A 594 -13.53 -10.12 -27.34
C SER A 594 -13.69 -8.60 -27.23
N ILE A 595 -14.90 -8.08 -27.45
CA ILE A 595 -15.21 -6.64 -27.30
C ILE A 595 -16.45 -6.44 -26.44
N GLU A 596 -16.67 -5.20 -25.97
CA GLU A 596 -17.84 -4.86 -25.16
C GLU A 596 -19.15 -5.13 -25.93
N VAL A 597 -20.13 -5.73 -25.25
CA VAL A 597 -21.43 -6.04 -25.86
C VAL A 597 -22.13 -4.81 -26.42
N ALA A 598 -21.91 -3.63 -25.83
CA ALA A 598 -22.48 -2.38 -26.30
C ALA A 598 -22.11 -2.04 -27.76
N CYS A 599 -20.97 -2.53 -28.26
CA CYS A 599 -20.53 -2.33 -29.63
C CYS A 599 -21.34 -3.12 -30.66
N PHE A 600 -22.12 -4.12 -30.23
CA PHE A 600 -23.04 -4.87 -31.09
C PHE A 600 -24.44 -4.23 -31.16
N ASN A 601 -24.66 -3.12 -30.44
CA ASN A 601 -25.88 -2.35 -30.57
C ASN A 601 -25.78 -1.35 -31.74
N ASP A 602 -25.61 -1.87 -32.95
CA ASP A 602 -25.43 -1.08 -34.16
C ASP A 602 -26.57 -1.31 -35.19
N ILE A 603 -26.39 -0.78 -36.39
CA ILE A 603 -27.35 -0.88 -37.51
C ILE A 603 -27.32 -2.27 -38.16
N ASN A 604 -26.29 -3.09 -37.91
CA ASN A 604 -26.19 -4.42 -38.49
C ASN A 604 -27.25 -5.34 -37.85
N PRO A 605 -28.17 -5.93 -38.64
CA PRO A 605 -29.25 -6.74 -38.09
C PRO A 605 -28.75 -7.96 -37.31
N ILE A 606 -27.64 -8.57 -37.73
CA ILE A 606 -27.05 -9.73 -37.05
C ILE A 606 -26.53 -9.33 -35.67
N HIS A 607 -25.76 -8.23 -35.59
CA HIS A 607 -25.26 -7.71 -34.33
C HIS A 607 -26.40 -7.30 -33.40
N ARG A 608 -27.45 -6.65 -33.93
CA ARG A 608 -28.63 -6.26 -33.16
C ARG A 608 -29.32 -7.46 -32.52
N PHE A 609 -29.47 -8.59 -33.23
CA PHE A 609 -30.01 -9.82 -32.65
C PHE A 609 -29.10 -10.41 -31.57
N MET A 610 -27.79 -10.44 -31.81
CA MET A 610 -26.81 -10.90 -30.82
C MET A 610 -26.88 -10.05 -29.53
N TYR A 611 -26.95 -8.73 -29.68
CA TYR A 611 -27.10 -7.77 -28.57
C TYR A 611 -28.40 -8.02 -27.78
N LEU A 612 -29.54 -8.19 -28.46
CA LEU A 612 -30.82 -8.45 -27.78
C LEU A 612 -30.82 -9.79 -27.03
N ARG A 613 -30.16 -10.83 -27.56
CA ARG A 613 -30.03 -12.12 -26.89
C ARG A 613 -29.08 -12.08 -25.70
N SER A 614 -28.08 -11.19 -25.72
CA SER A 614 -27.14 -11.01 -24.62
C SER A 614 -27.80 -10.60 -23.30
N GLY A 615 -29.02 -10.01 -23.34
CA GLY A 615 -29.76 -9.56 -22.16
C GLY A 615 -30.00 -10.69 -21.14
N ALA A 616 -30.20 -11.91 -21.61
CA ALA A 616 -30.50 -13.08 -20.79
C ALA A 616 -29.29 -13.61 -20.00
N ILE A 617 -28.07 -13.14 -20.30
CA ILE A 617 -26.82 -13.52 -19.64
C ILE A 617 -26.53 -12.59 -18.47
N ALA A 618 -26.15 -13.19 -17.34
CA ALA A 618 -25.88 -12.57 -16.06
C ALA A 618 -24.46 -12.89 -15.55
N ARG A 619 -23.90 -11.93 -14.81
CA ARG A 619 -22.71 -12.11 -13.99
C ARG A 619 -23.12 -12.75 -12.67
N LEU A 620 -22.45 -13.83 -12.28
CA LEU A 620 -22.68 -14.55 -11.04
C LEU A 620 -21.51 -14.32 -10.09
N ILE A 621 -21.82 -13.93 -8.85
CA ILE A 621 -20.86 -13.82 -7.76
C ILE A 621 -21.30 -14.80 -6.68
N ILE A 622 -20.58 -15.91 -6.55
CA ILE A 622 -20.88 -16.99 -5.61
C ILE A 622 -20.02 -16.82 -4.36
N GLN A 623 -20.64 -16.78 -3.19
CA GLN A 623 -19.92 -16.76 -1.92
C GLN A 623 -19.81 -18.17 -1.35
N ARG A 624 -18.58 -18.64 -1.10
CA ARG A 624 -18.31 -19.89 -0.37
C ARG A 624 -17.39 -19.60 0.81
N GLY A 625 -17.94 -19.66 2.02
CA GLY A 625 -17.23 -19.24 3.23
C GLY A 625 -16.84 -17.77 3.15
N GLN A 626 -15.53 -17.49 3.21
CA GLN A 626 -14.97 -16.15 3.09
C GLN A 626 -14.51 -15.79 1.68
N SER A 627 -14.43 -16.73 0.74
CA SER A 627 -14.00 -16.47 -0.64
C SER A 627 -15.19 -16.12 -1.53
N LEU A 628 -14.95 -15.23 -2.50
CA LEU A 628 -15.90 -14.86 -3.55
C LEU A 628 -15.42 -15.38 -4.89
N PHE A 629 -16.30 -16.08 -5.62
CA PHE A 629 -16.04 -16.66 -6.92
C PHE A 629 -16.87 -15.98 -8.01
N GLY A 630 -16.27 -15.74 -9.17
CA GLY A 630 -16.97 -15.23 -10.35
C GLY A 630 -17.32 -16.34 -11.33
N CYS A 631 -18.54 -16.32 -11.88
CA CYS A 631 -18.97 -17.16 -12.99
C CYS A 631 -19.96 -16.41 -13.90
N THR A 632 -20.33 -17.04 -15.01
CA THR A 632 -21.39 -16.58 -15.91
C THR A 632 -22.59 -17.52 -15.83
N GLY A 633 -23.81 -16.99 -15.97
CA GLY A 633 -25.04 -17.78 -16.06
C GLY A 633 -26.05 -17.11 -16.98
N TRP A 634 -27.10 -17.84 -17.37
CA TRP A 634 -28.06 -17.32 -18.35
C TRP A 634 -29.45 -17.93 -18.22
N LEU A 635 -30.47 -17.15 -18.60
CA LEU A 635 -31.89 -17.55 -18.49
C LEU A 635 -32.32 -18.49 -19.61
N ILE A 636 -33.03 -19.55 -19.24
CA ILE A 636 -33.59 -20.55 -20.13
C ILE A 636 -35.11 -20.72 -19.95
N GLY A 637 -35.82 -20.76 -21.06
CA GLY A 637 -37.27 -20.98 -21.07
C GLY A 637 -38.07 -19.85 -20.42
N THR A 638 -39.37 -20.08 -20.26
CA THR A 638 -40.33 -19.03 -19.85
C THR A 638 -40.60 -18.95 -18.35
N GLN A 639 -40.12 -19.92 -17.59
CA GLN A 639 -40.45 -20.10 -16.17
C GLN A 639 -39.38 -19.51 -15.22
N GLY A 640 -38.46 -18.67 -15.71
CA GLY A 640 -37.43 -18.05 -14.87
C GLY A 640 -36.27 -18.96 -14.49
N HIS A 641 -35.97 -20.01 -15.27
CA HIS A 641 -34.85 -20.89 -14.97
C HIS A 641 -33.52 -20.24 -15.41
N LEU A 642 -32.46 -20.43 -14.63
CA LEU A 642 -31.10 -20.00 -14.94
C LEU A 642 -30.15 -21.20 -14.96
N VAL A 643 -29.30 -21.27 -15.96
CA VAL A 643 -28.27 -22.32 -16.14
C VAL A 643 -26.88 -21.74 -15.94
N THR A 644 -26.01 -22.51 -15.27
CA THR A 644 -24.56 -22.29 -15.15
C THR A 644 -23.85 -23.63 -14.96
N ASN A 645 -22.54 -23.66 -14.73
CA ASN A 645 -21.81 -24.91 -14.45
C ASN A 645 -22.06 -25.46 -13.04
N ASN A 646 -21.87 -26.77 -12.85
CA ASN A 646 -21.91 -27.39 -11.52
C ASN A 646 -20.78 -26.87 -10.64
N HIS A 647 -19.57 -26.70 -11.18
CA HIS A 647 -18.47 -26.18 -10.38
C HIS A 647 -18.66 -24.70 -9.96
N CYS A 648 -19.54 -23.96 -10.64
CA CYS A 648 -19.98 -22.61 -10.26
C CYS A 648 -21.02 -22.61 -9.14
N ILE A 649 -22.11 -23.37 -9.29
CA ILE A 649 -23.14 -23.57 -8.25
C ILE A 649 -23.26 -25.07 -7.99
N GLN A 650 -22.69 -25.53 -6.88
CA GLN A 650 -22.61 -26.97 -6.58
C GLN A 650 -23.85 -27.49 -5.87
N ASP A 651 -24.48 -26.66 -5.04
CA ASP A 651 -25.61 -27.06 -4.19
C ASP A 651 -26.59 -25.90 -3.94
N ALA A 652 -27.60 -26.17 -3.10
CA ALA A 652 -28.62 -25.19 -2.73
C ALA A 652 -28.07 -24.02 -1.88
N ALA A 653 -26.99 -24.23 -1.13
CA ALA A 653 -26.36 -23.18 -0.34
C ALA A 653 -25.63 -22.20 -1.26
N ASP A 654 -24.87 -22.71 -2.24
CA ASP A 654 -24.27 -21.90 -3.31
C ASP A 654 -25.34 -21.09 -4.05
N ALA A 655 -26.47 -21.72 -4.41
CA ALA A 655 -27.55 -21.05 -5.13
C ALA A 655 -28.14 -19.90 -4.29
N ALA A 656 -28.39 -20.11 -3.00
CA ALA A 656 -28.88 -19.08 -2.10
C ALA A 656 -27.88 -17.91 -1.96
N ASN A 657 -26.59 -18.23 -1.86
CA ASN A 657 -25.49 -17.28 -1.67
C ASN A 657 -24.98 -16.64 -2.97
N THR A 658 -25.52 -17.02 -4.13
CA THR A 658 -25.12 -16.44 -5.41
C THR A 658 -25.81 -15.11 -5.64
N ARG A 659 -25.04 -14.03 -5.82
CA ARG A 659 -25.55 -12.75 -6.33
C ARG A 659 -25.59 -12.82 -7.86
N ILE A 660 -26.76 -12.52 -8.43
CA ILE A 660 -27.04 -12.57 -9.86
C ILE A 660 -27.23 -11.14 -10.35
N GLU A 661 -26.42 -10.74 -11.33
CA GLU A 661 -26.40 -9.37 -11.86
C GLU A 661 -26.60 -9.39 -13.38
N PHE A 662 -27.76 -8.90 -13.81
CA PHE A 662 -28.10 -8.76 -15.23
C PHE A 662 -27.62 -7.42 -15.76
N LEU A 663 -27.42 -7.31 -17.07
CA LEU A 663 -27.05 -6.05 -17.74
C LEU A 663 -25.79 -5.36 -17.16
N ALA A 664 -24.87 -6.11 -16.55
CA ALA A 664 -23.55 -5.61 -16.16
C ALA A 664 -22.66 -5.40 -17.40
N GLN A 665 -22.83 -4.28 -18.10
CA GLN A 665 -22.21 -4.00 -19.40
C GLN A 665 -22.05 -2.50 -19.63
N ALA A 666 -21.21 -2.11 -20.59
CA ALA A 666 -21.09 -0.71 -21.00
C ALA A 666 -22.44 -0.18 -21.52
N THR A 667 -22.73 1.10 -21.26
CA THR A 667 -23.94 1.77 -21.78
C THR A 667 -23.81 2.13 -23.26
N LEU A 668 -22.59 2.44 -23.70
CA LEU A 668 -22.24 2.79 -25.08
C LEU A 668 -20.95 2.05 -25.48
N CYS A 669 -20.73 1.87 -26.78
CA CYS A 669 -19.47 1.32 -27.27
C CYS A 669 -18.31 2.27 -26.87
N PRO A 670 -17.32 1.83 -26.08
CA PRO A 670 -16.26 2.70 -25.60
C PRO A 670 -15.34 3.16 -26.73
N ASP A 671 -14.86 4.40 -26.66
CA ASP A 671 -13.80 4.89 -27.53
C ASP A 671 -12.44 4.45 -26.98
N ILE A 672 -11.78 3.54 -27.70
CA ILE A 672 -10.47 2.97 -27.35
C ILE A 672 -9.41 4.07 -27.13
N THR A 673 -9.57 5.25 -27.73
CA THR A 673 -8.60 6.34 -27.64
C THR A 673 -8.64 7.12 -26.31
N THR A 674 -9.76 7.07 -25.57
CA THR A 674 -9.93 7.86 -24.34
C THR A 674 -9.91 7.02 -23.06
N SER A 675 -9.88 5.69 -23.18
CA SER A 675 -10.02 4.71 -22.07
C SER A 675 -11.25 4.96 -21.16
N SER A 676 -12.17 5.84 -21.57
CA SER A 676 -13.34 6.25 -20.79
C SER A 676 -14.50 5.32 -21.12
N GLY A 677 -15.08 4.69 -20.10
CA GLY A 677 -16.21 3.78 -20.24
C GLY A 677 -15.86 2.32 -20.59
N MET A 678 -14.58 1.92 -20.51
CA MET A 678 -14.18 0.52 -20.60
C MET A 678 -14.62 -0.25 -19.34
N CYS A 679 -15.16 -1.46 -19.53
CA CYS A 679 -15.62 -2.32 -18.45
C CYS A 679 -14.65 -3.47 -18.16
N ASP A 680 -13.35 -3.25 -18.33
CA ASP A 680 -12.25 -4.23 -18.27
C ASP A 680 -11.66 -4.41 -16.86
N ARG A 681 -12.44 -4.14 -15.81
CA ARG A 681 -12.07 -4.38 -14.41
C ARG A 681 -13.10 -5.25 -13.71
N GLN A 682 -12.68 -6.00 -12.69
CA GLN A 682 -13.61 -6.85 -11.92
C GLN A 682 -14.75 -5.98 -11.37
N MET A 683 -16.00 -6.42 -11.50
CA MET A 683 -17.17 -5.64 -11.04
C MET A 683 -17.37 -4.27 -11.69
N ALA A 684 -16.65 -3.95 -12.78
CA ALA A 684 -16.89 -2.75 -13.57
C ALA A 684 -18.28 -2.79 -14.22
N CYS A 685 -18.82 -1.60 -14.49
CA CYS A 685 -20.11 -1.38 -15.14
C CYS A 685 -21.26 -2.08 -14.40
N PRO A 686 -21.77 -1.46 -13.31
CA PRO A 686 -22.78 -2.08 -12.45
C PRO A 686 -24.05 -2.37 -13.25
N GLY A 687 -24.58 -3.56 -13.05
CA GLY A 687 -25.83 -4.03 -13.64
C GLY A 687 -26.99 -4.02 -12.64
N GLU A 688 -28.09 -4.63 -13.05
CA GLU A 688 -29.29 -4.81 -12.25
C GLU A 688 -29.18 -6.09 -11.42
N ILE A 689 -29.16 -5.93 -10.10
CA ILE A 689 -29.06 -7.06 -9.16
C ILE A 689 -30.45 -7.66 -8.97
N TYR A 690 -30.54 -8.97 -9.14
CA TYR A 690 -31.75 -9.71 -8.77
C TYR A 690 -31.95 -9.66 -7.25
N SER A 691 -33.02 -8.97 -6.81
CA SER A 691 -33.26 -8.61 -5.41
C SER A 691 -34.17 -9.57 -4.64
N ASN A 692 -34.83 -10.51 -5.32
CA ASN A 692 -35.70 -11.47 -4.64
C ASN A 692 -34.86 -12.53 -3.91
N ALA A 693 -35.19 -12.78 -2.64
CA ALA A 693 -34.43 -13.66 -1.77
C ALA A 693 -34.51 -15.15 -2.20
N THR A 694 -35.60 -15.56 -2.87
CA THR A 694 -35.79 -16.96 -3.23
C THR A 694 -35.11 -17.29 -4.57
N LYS A 695 -34.11 -18.18 -4.49
CA LYS A 695 -33.43 -18.83 -5.62
C LYS A 695 -33.55 -20.33 -5.38
N GLU A 696 -34.45 -20.98 -6.10
CA GLU A 696 -34.71 -22.40 -5.88
C GLU A 696 -33.70 -23.25 -6.64
N PHE A 697 -33.02 -24.15 -5.94
CA PHE A 697 -32.14 -25.12 -6.56
C PHE A 697 -32.95 -26.27 -7.16
N VAL A 698 -32.88 -26.47 -8.48
CA VAL A 698 -33.71 -27.45 -9.20
C VAL A 698 -32.97 -28.76 -9.39
N THR A 699 -31.80 -28.73 -10.05
CA THR A 699 -30.96 -29.92 -10.27
C THR A 699 -29.54 -29.52 -10.60
N THR A 700 -28.60 -30.44 -10.39
CA THR A 700 -27.23 -30.33 -10.89
C THR A 700 -26.77 -31.66 -11.50
N SER A 701 -25.75 -31.63 -12.35
CA SER A 701 -25.04 -32.79 -12.89
C SER A 701 -23.55 -32.51 -12.84
N VAL A 702 -22.81 -33.35 -12.11
CA VAL A 702 -21.34 -33.30 -12.06
C VAL A 702 -20.75 -33.79 -13.38
N ASP A 703 -21.32 -34.85 -13.98
CA ASP A 703 -20.80 -35.46 -15.22
C ASP A 703 -20.93 -34.54 -16.45
N LEU A 704 -22.02 -33.78 -16.52
CA LEU A 704 -22.28 -32.82 -17.60
C LEU A 704 -21.98 -31.37 -17.18
N ASP A 705 -21.37 -31.19 -16.02
CA ASP A 705 -21.01 -29.91 -15.41
C ASP A 705 -22.04 -28.80 -15.60
N TYR A 706 -23.31 -29.05 -15.24
CA TYR A 706 -24.36 -28.02 -15.29
C TYR A 706 -25.21 -28.01 -14.02
N THR A 707 -25.70 -26.82 -13.67
CA THR A 707 -26.67 -26.58 -12.60
C THR A 707 -27.82 -25.73 -13.13
N LEU A 708 -29.02 -26.11 -12.72
CA LEU A 708 -30.27 -25.42 -13.02
C LEU A 708 -30.87 -24.89 -11.72
N ILE A 709 -31.11 -23.58 -11.68
CA ILE A 709 -31.84 -22.91 -10.59
C ILE A 709 -33.09 -22.22 -11.16
N ARG A 710 -34.07 -21.93 -10.31
CA ARG A 710 -35.30 -21.22 -10.67
C ARG A 710 -35.40 -19.90 -9.90
N LEU A 711 -35.60 -18.84 -10.68
CA LEU A 711 -35.86 -17.47 -10.25
C LEU A 711 -37.33 -17.11 -10.50
N ASP A 712 -37.72 -15.90 -10.12
CA ASP A 712 -39.03 -15.35 -10.43
C ASP A 712 -39.25 -15.23 -11.96
N PRO A 713 -40.36 -15.71 -12.53
CA PRO A 713 -40.61 -15.66 -13.98
C PRO A 713 -40.57 -14.26 -14.61
N SER A 714 -40.76 -13.19 -13.82
CA SER A 714 -40.69 -11.79 -14.27
C SER A 714 -39.34 -11.44 -14.92
N VAL A 715 -38.26 -12.12 -14.53
CA VAL A 715 -36.91 -11.89 -15.08
C VAL A 715 -36.84 -12.16 -16.58
N VAL A 716 -37.63 -13.12 -17.08
CA VAL A 716 -37.68 -13.48 -18.50
C VAL A 716 -38.33 -12.37 -19.32
N GLY A 717 -39.35 -11.70 -18.78
CA GLY A 717 -40.00 -10.57 -19.45
C GLY A 717 -39.08 -9.35 -19.58
N ARG A 718 -38.16 -9.16 -18.63
CA ARG A 718 -37.23 -8.02 -18.59
C ARG A 718 -35.93 -8.27 -19.36
N TYR A 719 -35.32 -9.44 -19.17
CA TYR A 719 -33.99 -9.75 -19.69
C TYR A 719 -34.02 -10.68 -20.91
N GLY A 720 -35.17 -11.27 -21.21
CA GLY A 720 -35.32 -12.28 -22.27
C GLY A 720 -34.92 -13.68 -21.80
N MET A 721 -34.80 -14.59 -22.76
CA MET A 721 -34.37 -15.97 -22.53
C MET A 721 -33.57 -16.48 -23.73
N LEU A 722 -32.77 -17.51 -23.49
CA LEU A 722 -32.14 -18.32 -24.52
C LEU A 722 -32.82 -19.69 -24.60
N LYS A 723 -32.55 -20.39 -25.71
CA LYS A 723 -33.05 -21.74 -25.96
C LYS A 723 -31.89 -22.69 -26.20
N LEU A 724 -31.92 -23.85 -25.54
CA LEU A 724 -31.01 -24.94 -25.83
C LEU A 724 -31.36 -25.60 -27.16
N ARG A 725 -30.35 -25.96 -27.94
CA ARG A 725 -30.56 -26.79 -29.11
C ARG A 725 -30.73 -28.25 -28.72
N ALA A 726 -31.74 -28.92 -29.27
CA ALA A 726 -32.04 -30.33 -28.97
C ALA A 726 -31.35 -31.34 -29.92
N PHE A 727 -30.52 -30.87 -30.84
CA PHE A 727 -29.78 -31.66 -31.82
C PHE A 727 -28.31 -31.22 -31.89
N ALA A 728 -27.44 -32.12 -32.36
CA ALA A 728 -26.01 -31.87 -32.42
C ALA A 728 -25.64 -30.79 -33.46
N SER A 729 -24.65 -29.96 -33.12
CA SER A 729 -24.01 -29.03 -34.07
C SER A 729 -23.18 -29.77 -35.14
N VAL A 730 -22.66 -29.02 -36.10
CA VAL A 730 -21.73 -29.54 -37.13
C VAL A 730 -20.38 -28.82 -37.06
N VAL A 731 -19.32 -29.53 -37.42
CA VAL A 731 -17.98 -28.91 -37.57
C VAL A 731 -18.05 -27.86 -38.68
N GLY A 732 -17.49 -26.67 -38.43
CA GLY A 732 -17.57 -25.51 -39.30
C GLY A 732 -18.80 -24.63 -39.08
N GLU A 733 -19.71 -24.98 -38.16
CA GLU A 733 -20.85 -24.11 -37.84
C GLU A 733 -20.36 -22.80 -37.19
N PRO A 734 -20.76 -21.62 -37.72
CA PRO A 734 -20.40 -20.33 -37.13
C PRO A 734 -21.05 -20.11 -35.76
N VAL A 735 -20.26 -19.72 -34.77
CA VAL A 735 -20.68 -19.53 -33.38
C VAL A 735 -20.18 -18.20 -32.80
N TYR A 736 -20.84 -17.73 -31.74
CA TYR A 736 -20.42 -16.58 -30.94
C TYR A 736 -20.56 -16.87 -29.44
N SER A 737 -19.77 -16.20 -28.62
CA SER A 737 -19.82 -16.30 -27.16
C SER A 737 -20.25 -14.97 -26.54
N VAL A 738 -20.90 -15.06 -25.39
CA VAL A 738 -21.17 -13.92 -24.51
C VAL A 738 -20.75 -14.31 -23.11
N THR A 739 -19.82 -13.56 -22.52
CA THR A 739 -19.15 -13.94 -21.27
C THR A 739 -18.92 -12.73 -20.36
N HIS A 740 -18.76 -12.99 -19.05
CA HIS A 740 -18.18 -12.08 -18.08
C HIS A 740 -16.74 -12.52 -17.71
N PRO A 741 -15.75 -12.28 -18.58
CA PRO A 741 -14.37 -12.71 -18.32
C PRO A 741 -13.84 -11.96 -17.10
N LEU A 742 -13.20 -12.64 -16.16
CA LEU A 742 -12.67 -12.05 -14.91
C LEU A 742 -13.73 -11.24 -14.13
N ALA A 743 -15.02 -11.56 -14.26
CA ALA A 743 -16.13 -10.77 -13.70
C ALA A 743 -16.17 -9.31 -14.17
N TRP A 744 -15.62 -9.03 -15.36
CA TRP A 744 -15.72 -7.75 -16.06
C TRP A 744 -17.14 -7.44 -16.51
N GLY A 745 -17.30 -6.30 -17.18
CA GLY A 745 -18.48 -6.06 -18.00
C GLY A 745 -18.64 -7.13 -19.07
N LYS A 746 -19.88 -7.29 -19.54
CA LYS A 746 -20.25 -8.32 -20.52
C LYS A 746 -19.51 -8.09 -21.84
N ARG A 747 -18.78 -9.11 -22.29
CA ARG A 747 -18.06 -9.13 -23.57
C ARG A 747 -18.63 -10.16 -24.52
N MET A 748 -18.45 -9.93 -25.81
CA MET A 748 -18.94 -10.79 -26.88
C MET A 748 -17.92 -10.89 -28.00
N GLN A 749 -17.86 -12.06 -28.63
CA GLN A 749 -16.98 -12.36 -29.75
C GLN A 749 -17.66 -13.29 -30.74
N TYR A 750 -17.51 -13.01 -32.03
CA TYR A 750 -18.01 -13.84 -33.14
C TYR A 750 -16.97 -14.05 -34.25
N LYS A 751 -15.81 -13.38 -34.15
CA LYS A 751 -14.69 -13.49 -35.08
C LYS A 751 -13.41 -13.84 -34.33
N LYS A 752 -12.53 -14.55 -35.03
CA LYS A 752 -11.16 -14.82 -34.61
C LYS A 752 -10.21 -14.62 -35.78
N ASN A 753 -9.14 -13.84 -35.63
CA ASN A 753 -8.21 -13.47 -36.70
C ASN A 753 -8.93 -12.96 -37.96
N GLY A 754 -9.99 -12.17 -37.77
CA GLY A 754 -10.82 -11.60 -38.85
C GLY A 754 -11.83 -12.56 -39.52
N SER A 755 -11.76 -13.87 -39.27
CA SER A 755 -12.69 -14.88 -39.79
C SER A 755 -13.80 -15.20 -38.79
N LEU A 756 -14.95 -15.70 -39.26
CA LEU A 756 -16.02 -16.13 -38.36
C LEU A 756 -15.53 -17.27 -37.47
N ALA A 757 -15.74 -17.15 -36.17
CA ALA A 757 -15.46 -18.22 -35.23
C ALA A 757 -16.43 -19.38 -35.49
N ALA A 758 -15.92 -20.61 -35.46
CA ALA A 758 -16.70 -21.79 -35.79
C ALA A 758 -16.36 -22.97 -34.87
N VAL A 759 -17.24 -23.97 -34.88
CA VAL A 759 -17.00 -25.26 -34.25
C VAL A 759 -15.83 -25.97 -34.95
N VAL A 760 -14.76 -26.27 -34.22
CA VAL A 760 -13.55 -26.90 -34.77
C VAL A 760 -13.63 -28.43 -34.71
N ALA A 761 -14.13 -28.97 -33.61
CA ALA A 761 -14.27 -30.41 -33.44
C ALA A 761 -15.43 -30.72 -32.50
N MET A 762 -15.95 -31.95 -32.61
CA MET A 762 -17.00 -32.47 -31.74
C MET A 762 -16.58 -33.79 -31.10
N GLY A 763 -16.63 -33.84 -29.78
CA GLY A 763 -16.46 -35.03 -28.98
C GLY A 763 -17.80 -35.72 -28.68
N LYS A 764 -17.72 -36.75 -27.82
CA LYS A 764 -18.90 -37.47 -27.34
C LYS A 764 -19.82 -36.60 -26.49
N THR A 765 -19.25 -35.78 -25.61
CA THR A 765 -19.96 -34.92 -24.64
C THR A 765 -19.71 -33.43 -24.87
N GLU A 766 -18.59 -33.10 -25.50
CA GLU A 766 -18.07 -31.73 -25.59
C GLU A 766 -17.92 -31.26 -27.04
N LEU A 767 -17.89 -29.95 -27.21
CA LEU A 767 -17.71 -29.24 -28.47
C LEU A 767 -16.52 -28.28 -28.33
N GLN A 768 -15.66 -28.24 -29.36
CA GLN A 768 -14.44 -27.43 -29.39
C GLN A 768 -14.58 -26.20 -30.30
N TYR A 769 -14.08 -25.04 -29.87
CA TYR A 769 -14.13 -23.77 -30.60
C TYR A 769 -12.93 -22.86 -30.25
N MET A 770 -12.72 -21.81 -31.06
CA MET A 770 -11.57 -20.87 -30.95
C MET A 770 -11.99 -19.47 -30.45
N LEU A 771 -13.11 -19.36 -29.77
CA LEU A 771 -13.53 -18.12 -29.11
C LEU A 771 -12.74 -17.93 -27.82
N ASP A 772 -12.32 -16.70 -27.54
CA ASP A 772 -11.54 -16.32 -26.37
C ASP A 772 -12.39 -16.41 -25.10
N THR A 773 -11.84 -17.06 -24.09
CA THR A 773 -12.40 -17.12 -22.74
C THR A 773 -11.31 -16.82 -21.73
N ARG A 774 -11.65 -16.21 -20.60
CA ARG A 774 -10.73 -15.97 -19.48
C ARG A 774 -11.41 -16.38 -18.19
N LYS A 775 -10.61 -16.78 -17.19
CA LYS A 775 -11.06 -17.16 -15.84
C LYS A 775 -12.37 -16.47 -15.45
N MET A 776 -13.35 -17.22 -14.95
CA MET A 776 -14.73 -16.78 -14.63
C MET A 776 -15.68 -16.71 -15.84
N SER A 777 -15.24 -17.15 -17.02
CA SER A 777 -16.13 -17.34 -18.18
C SER A 777 -16.97 -18.62 -18.05
N SER A 778 -16.63 -19.52 -17.13
CA SER A 778 -17.41 -20.73 -16.84
C SER A 778 -18.90 -20.45 -16.69
N GLY A 779 -19.70 -21.22 -17.42
CA GLY A 779 -21.15 -21.14 -17.48
C GLY A 779 -21.66 -20.27 -18.63
N SER A 780 -20.77 -19.69 -19.43
CA SER A 780 -21.14 -18.90 -20.60
C SER A 780 -21.81 -19.75 -21.69
N PRO A 781 -22.86 -19.24 -22.34
CA PRO A 781 -23.45 -19.90 -23.49
C PRO A 781 -22.61 -19.67 -24.75
N ILE A 782 -22.41 -20.75 -25.52
CA ILE A 782 -21.94 -20.68 -26.90
C ILE A 782 -23.15 -20.77 -27.81
N LEU A 783 -23.31 -19.78 -28.67
CA LEU A 783 -24.53 -19.55 -29.46
C LEU A 783 -24.24 -19.71 -30.95
N SER A 784 -25.16 -20.29 -31.70
CA SER A 784 -25.06 -20.34 -33.16
C SER A 784 -25.37 -18.97 -33.77
N LEU A 785 -24.55 -18.55 -34.74
CA LEU A 785 -24.81 -17.33 -35.52
C LEU A 785 -26.03 -17.47 -36.45
N GLN A 786 -26.50 -18.69 -36.72
CA GLN A 786 -27.61 -18.94 -37.67
C GLN A 786 -28.99 -18.75 -37.02
N ASP A 787 -29.19 -19.34 -35.85
CA ASP A 787 -30.51 -19.39 -35.18
C ASP A 787 -30.49 -18.80 -33.75
N HIS A 788 -29.32 -18.36 -33.27
CA HIS A 788 -29.10 -17.84 -31.91
C HIS A 788 -29.50 -18.82 -30.79
N SER A 789 -29.56 -20.12 -31.08
CA SER A 789 -29.70 -21.17 -30.06
C SER A 789 -28.38 -21.47 -29.39
N VAL A 790 -28.45 -21.91 -28.13
CA VAL A 790 -27.27 -22.33 -27.36
C VAL A 790 -26.86 -23.72 -27.85
N VAL A 791 -25.65 -23.82 -28.41
CA VAL A 791 -25.07 -25.06 -28.91
C VAL A 791 -24.23 -25.78 -27.85
N ALA A 792 -23.62 -25.03 -26.94
CA ALA A 792 -22.81 -25.59 -25.85
C ALA A 792 -22.75 -24.66 -24.62
N LEU A 793 -22.45 -25.25 -23.46
CA LEU A 793 -22.16 -24.57 -22.18
C LEU A 793 -20.66 -24.59 -21.93
N HIS A 794 -19.99 -23.43 -21.98
CA HIS A 794 -18.54 -23.34 -21.74
C HIS A 794 -18.16 -23.79 -20.32
N HIS A 795 -17.10 -24.59 -20.19
CA HIS A 795 -16.62 -25.08 -18.89
C HIS A 795 -15.09 -25.28 -18.78
N ALA A 796 -14.36 -25.30 -19.90
CA ALA A 796 -12.91 -25.55 -19.89
C ALA A 796 -12.20 -25.03 -21.16
N GLY A 797 -10.87 -24.96 -21.10
CA GLY A 797 -9.96 -24.53 -22.17
C GLY A 797 -8.56 -25.13 -22.03
N LEU A 798 -7.86 -25.31 -23.15
CA LEU A 798 -6.43 -25.66 -23.18
C LEU A 798 -5.56 -24.42 -23.27
N GLU A 799 -4.31 -24.51 -22.82
CA GLU A 799 -3.32 -23.43 -23.03
C GLU A 799 -3.18 -23.14 -24.54
N ASN A 800 -3.55 -21.94 -24.97
CA ASN A 800 -3.64 -21.50 -26.37
C ASN A 800 -4.74 -22.17 -27.24
N CYS A 801 -5.85 -22.59 -26.63
CA CYS A 801 -7.03 -23.15 -27.30
C CYS A 801 -6.80 -24.53 -27.98
N PRO A 802 -7.86 -25.29 -28.34
CA PRO A 802 -9.29 -24.94 -28.32
C PRO A 802 -9.90 -24.78 -26.91
N ASN A 803 -11.04 -24.07 -26.86
CA ASN A 803 -11.94 -24.02 -25.72
C ASN A 803 -13.06 -25.07 -25.86
N PHE A 804 -13.58 -25.54 -24.73
CA PHE A 804 -14.52 -26.66 -24.63
C PHE A 804 -15.84 -26.21 -24.02
N GLY A 805 -16.93 -26.74 -24.56
CA GLY A 805 -18.27 -26.60 -24.00
C GLY A 805 -19.03 -27.90 -24.01
N VAL A 806 -19.77 -28.18 -22.94
CA VAL A 806 -20.68 -29.34 -22.88
C VAL A 806 -21.82 -29.12 -23.86
N ARG A 807 -22.11 -30.13 -24.69
CA ARG A 807 -23.09 -29.99 -25.76
C ARG A 807 -24.52 -29.84 -25.22
N SER A 808 -25.23 -28.87 -25.78
CA SER A 808 -26.62 -28.54 -25.42
C SER A 808 -27.59 -29.72 -25.62
N ASP A 809 -27.45 -30.51 -26.68
CA ASP A 809 -28.35 -31.63 -26.99
C ASP A 809 -28.32 -32.73 -25.93
N ILE A 810 -27.16 -32.91 -25.29
CA ILE A 810 -26.95 -33.88 -24.21
C ILE A 810 -27.55 -33.36 -22.90
N ILE A 811 -27.37 -32.07 -22.61
CA ILE A 811 -28.02 -31.41 -21.46
C ILE A 811 -29.55 -31.49 -21.59
N VAL A 812 -30.09 -31.23 -22.78
CA VAL A 812 -31.53 -31.37 -23.06
C VAL A 812 -32.00 -32.81 -22.83
N LYS A 813 -31.23 -33.80 -23.30
CA LYS A 813 -31.56 -35.22 -23.11
C LYS A 813 -31.60 -35.60 -21.62
N ASP A 814 -30.64 -35.13 -20.82
CA ASP A 814 -30.61 -35.36 -19.37
C ASP A 814 -31.77 -34.67 -18.65
N LEU A 815 -32.07 -33.41 -18.98
CA LEU A 815 -33.21 -32.67 -18.41
C LEU A 815 -34.56 -33.31 -18.76
N ARG A 816 -34.71 -33.83 -19.98
CA ARG A 816 -35.90 -34.60 -20.40
C ARG A 816 -36.04 -35.90 -19.61
N ALA A 817 -34.95 -36.63 -19.42
CA ALA A 817 -34.94 -37.87 -18.63
C ALA A 817 -35.35 -37.59 -17.17
N LYS A 818 -34.90 -36.47 -16.61
CA LYS A 818 -35.26 -36.01 -15.26
C LYS A 818 -36.66 -35.39 -15.15
N LYS A 819 -37.34 -35.11 -16.27
CA LYS A 819 -38.61 -34.34 -16.33
C LYS A 819 -38.51 -32.93 -15.72
N LEU A 820 -37.34 -32.30 -15.88
CA LEU A 820 -37.03 -30.97 -15.36
C LEU A 820 -36.72 -29.97 -16.48
N LEU A 821 -37.03 -30.31 -17.74
CA LEU A 821 -36.85 -29.41 -18.86
C LEU A 821 -37.88 -28.27 -18.80
N PRO A 822 -37.47 -26.99 -18.72
CA PRO A 822 -38.40 -25.87 -18.61
C PRO A 822 -39.26 -25.67 -19.87
N ASP A 823 -40.44 -25.06 -19.72
CA ASP A 823 -41.30 -24.77 -20.86
C ASP A 823 -40.67 -23.78 -21.85
N ASN A 824 -40.79 -24.08 -23.14
CA ASN A 824 -40.25 -23.27 -24.26
C ASN A 824 -38.73 -23.04 -24.17
N SER A 825 -38.01 -24.01 -23.59
CA SER A 825 -36.55 -23.96 -23.38
C SER A 825 -35.72 -24.51 -24.54
N THR A 826 -36.34 -25.19 -25.51
CA THR A 826 -35.62 -25.86 -26.61
C THR A 826 -35.97 -25.33 -28.00
N ILE A 827 -35.02 -25.46 -28.92
CA ILE A 827 -35.28 -25.51 -30.35
C ILE A 827 -35.18 -26.98 -30.76
N ASP A 828 -36.33 -27.54 -31.12
CA ASP A 828 -36.42 -28.88 -31.70
C ASP A 828 -36.20 -28.76 -33.22
N GLY A 829 -35.37 -29.65 -33.75
CA GLY A 829 -34.92 -29.64 -35.15
C GLY A 829 -35.99 -30.12 -36.13
#